data_AF-A0A3B8WZ89-F1
#
_entry.id   AF-A0A3B8WZ89-F1
#
_cell.length_a   1.000
_cell.length_b   1.000
_cell.length_c   1.000
_cell.angle_alpha   90.00
_cell.angle_beta   90.00
_cell.angle_gamma   90.00
#
_symmetry.space_group_name_H-M   'P 1'
#
loop_
_entity.id
_entity.type
_entity.pdbx_description
1 polymer ?
#
loop_
_entity_poly.entity_id
_entity_poly.type
_entity_poly.pdbx_seq_one_letter_code
_entity_poly.pdbx_strand_id
1 'polypeptide(L)'
;MKSHFGQPARVDGARIVNADSEPENWLAHGRTYAEQRHSPLNKINPQTIDQLGLAWHLDLNTHRGLEATPLVIDGVIYTTSTWSVVHAVDARSGKQLWRYDPQVDRAWGINACCDVVNRGPAAWQGKIYVGTIDGRLVAIDASSGEKVWETLTIDQSRPYTITGAPRIVNGKVVIGNGGAEYGVRGYVTAYDAETGEQLWRFYTVPGNPADPAESPAMEMALKTWNGDNWWTVGGGGTVWDSMAHDPQLNLLYIGVGNASPWNRWERSPGGGDNLFLSSIVALNPDTGAYVWHYQTTPAETWDYTATQHMILADLEIDGVLRKVIMQAPKNGFFYVLDRATGEFISANNYVPVNWASHIDAETGRPVETDEQFRDAPKLTRPSPFGGHNWHPMSFHPDTGLVYIPAIEMAFEYEREADFVYGKNRWNMAINMETMMPPEGLDPKLTRRILKAMARGHISAWDPVRQQEVWRVEHSGPWNGGILSTAGGVVFQGTAEGKFKAYRADNGQLLWEHDTQSGIVAAPVSYAVDGEQYVAVMVGWGGALGLAGGVAPHEGTKVGGRLLSFKLGGNNQLPPPPAKPQPPKPPEQKADAETIARGHELYHTYCSVCHGMSAESSVLADLRYMSEQTHKIFYDIVLDGAYSGMGMVGFSDYLQRQDAQAIHAYLIDMAHRERAARAESATWSAIKGFFYDVAGSVASFFVNATP
;
A
#
# COMPACT_ATOMS: atom_id res chain seq x y z
N MET A 1 -5.63 23.85 -33.32
CA MET A 1 -6.01 24.85 -32.29
C MET A 1 -4.83 24.98 -31.34
N LYS A 2 -4.06 26.06 -31.43
CA LYS A 2 -3.00 26.38 -30.45
C LYS A 2 -3.72 26.98 -29.24
N SER A 3 -3.85 26.21 -28.16
CA SER A 3 -4.61 26.62 -26.97
C SER A 3 -3.89 27.76 -26.24
N HIS A 4 -4.67 28.68 -25.69
CA HIS A 4 -4.24 29.84 -24.89
C HIS A 4 -3.75 29.47 -23.48
N PHE A 5 -3.30 28.24 -23.25
CA PHE A 5 -2.72 27.82 -21.98
C PHE A 5 -1.19 27.85 -22.11
N GLY A 6 -0.50 28.30 -21.06
CA GLY A 6 0.96 28.20 -20.97
C GLY A 6 1.43 26.75 -21.11
N GLN A 7 2.75 26.53 -21.04
CA GLN A 7 3.33 25.18 -21.03
C GLN A 7 2.59 24.28 -20.00
N PRO A 8 2.00 23.13 -20.40
CA PRO A 8 1.28 22.24 -19.49
C PRO A 8 2.16 21.80 -18.33
N ALA A 9 1.59 21.54 -17.15
CA ALA A 9 2.31 21.10 -15.95
C ALA A 9 3.53 21.96 -15.59
N ARG A 10 3.46 23.28 -15.81
CA ARG A 10 4.48 24.23 -15.35
C ARG A 10 4.42 24.38 -13.83
N VAL A 11 5.01 23.43 -13.14
CA VAL A 11 5.11 23.35 -11.68
C VAL A 11 6.56 23.59 -11.28
N ASP A 12 6.77 24.36 -10.22
CA ASP A 12 8.06 24.53 -9.57
C ASP A 12 7.87 24.65 -8.05
N GLY A 13 8.98 24.80 -7.33
CA GLY A 13 8.96 24.82 -5.86
C GLY A 13 8.17 26.00 -5.31
N ALA A 14 8.25 27.17 -5.96
CA ALA A 14 7.50 28.35 -5.53
C ALA A 14 6.00 28.16 -5.75
N ARG A 15 5.59 27.54 -6.85
CA ARG A 15 4.18 27.22 -7.14
C ARG A 15 3.62 26.22 -6.11
N ILE A 16 4.37 25.17 -5.76
CA ILE A 16 3.94 24.19 -4.74
C ILE A 16 3.85 24.83 -3.35
N VAL A 17 4.81 25.68 -2.96
CA VAL A 17 4.77 26.41 -1.69
C VAL A 17 3.55 27.33 -1.60
N ASN A 18 3.16 27.94 -2.72
CA ASN A 18 2.01 28.84 -2.81
C ASN A 18 0.73 28.13 -3.31
N ALA A 19 0.61 26.81 -3.19
CA ALA A 19 -0.51 26.05 -3.75
C ALA A 19 -1.90 26.49 -3.24
N ASP A 20 -1.97 27.11 -2.06
CA ASP A 20 -3.23 27.67 -1.53
C ASP A 20 -3.71 28.92 -2.27
N SER A 21 -2.84 29.57 -3.05
CA SER A 21 -3.24 30.65 -3.96
C SER A 21 -3.88 30.15 -5.26
N GLU A 22 -3.75 28.85 -5.55
CA GLU A 22 -4.35 28.16 -6.70
C GLU A 22 -5.10 26.91 -6.22
N PRO A 23 -6.11 27.04 -5.33
CA PRO A 23 -6.77 25.90 -4.69
C PRO A 23 -7.49 24.97 -5.66
N GLU A 24 -7.76 25.44 -6.88
CA GLU A 24 -8.28 24.66 -8.01
C GLU A 24 -7.32 23.57 -8.50
N ASN A 25 -6.03 23.66 -8.18
CA ASN A 25 -5.00 22.71 -8.56
C ASN A 25 -4.61 21.75 -7.42
N TRP A 26 -4.09 20.59 -7.81
CA TRP A 26 -3.44 19.60 -6.96
C TRP A 26 -2.05 19.30 -7.53
N LEU A 27 -1.05 20.07 -7.10
CA LEU A 27 0.24 20.21 -7.77
C LEU A 27 1.27 19.13 -7.40
N ALA A 28 1.18 18.56 -6.20
CA ALA A 28 2.08 17.53 -5.67
C ALA A 28 1.29 16.35 -5.14
N HIS A 29 1.97 15.22 -4.85
CA HIS A 29 1.31 13.98 -4.45
C HIS A 29 0.33 14.19 -3.27
N GLY A 30 0.76 14.80 -2.17
CA GLY A 30 -0.10 15.19 -1.05
C GLY A 30 -0.67 16.61 -1.14
N ARG A 31 -0.91 17.13 -2.36
CA ARG A 31 -1.27 18.52 -2.72
C ARG A 31 -0.13 19.52 -2.53
N THR A 32 0.46 19.55 -1.35
CA THR A 32 1.56 20.46 -0.94
C THR A 32 2.77 19.66 -0.45
N TYR A 33 3.90 20.32 -0.22
CA TYR A 33 5.08 19.67 0.39
C TYR A 33 4.85 19.17 1.82
N ALA A 34 3.88 19.75 2.52
CA ALA A 34 3.46 19.33 3.87
C ALA A 34 2.60 18.06 3.85
N GLU A 35 2.14 17.63 2.67
CA GLU A 35 1.39 16.40 2.45
C GLU A 35 0.07 16.33 3.26
N GLN A 36 -0.50 17.46 3.68
CA GLN A 36 -1.70 17.47 4.54
C GLN A 36 -2.95 16.86 3.88
N ARG A 37 -2.98 16.80 2.54
CA ARG A 37 -4.13 16.31 1.75
C ARG A 37 -5.44 17.01 2.14
N HIS A 38 -5.33 18.31 2.40
CA HIS A 38 -6.44 19.21 2.69
C HIS A 38 -6.68 20.13 1.51
N SER A 39 -7.90 20.18 0.98
CA SER A 39 -8.28 21.14 -0.06
C SER A 39 -8.99 22.36 0.54
N PRO A 40 -8.53 23.60 0.27
CA PRO A 40 -9.26 24.82 0.64
C PRO A 40 -10.59 25.02 -0.12
N LEU A 41 -10.91 24.18 -1.11
CA LEU A 41 -12.16 24.27 -1.85
C LEU A 41 -13.35 23.85 -0.98
N ASN A 42 -14.42 24.64 -1.00
CA ASN A 42 -15.55 24.53 -0.07
C ASN A 42 -16.94 24.58 -0.72
N LYS A 43 -17.04 24.55 -2.06
CA LYS A 43 -18.33 24.54 -2.76
C LYS A 43 -19.12 23.27 -2.47
N ILE A 44 -18.43 22.15 -2.30
CA ILE A 44 -18.97 20.89 -1.78
C ILE A 44 -18.82 20.90 -0.26
N ASN A 45 -19.96 20.97 0.43
CA ASN A 45 -20.06 21.09 1.89
C ASN A 45 -21.36 20.43 2.37
N PRO A 46 -21.62 20.30 3.69
CA PRO A 46 -22.83 19.63 4.19
C PRO A 46 -24.16 20.19 3.67
N GLN A 47 -24.20 21.42 3.18
CA GLN A 47 -25.41 22.05 2.63
C GLN A 47 -25.62 21.78 1.14
N THR A 48 -24.59 21.34 0.41
CA THR A 48 -24.63 21.11 -1.04
C THR A 48 -24.34 19.65 -1.43
N ILE A 49 -23.86 18.84 -0.49
CA ILE A 49 -23.40 17.45 -0.73
C ILE A 49 -24.49 16.53 -1.28
N ASP A 50 -25.77 16.83 -1.05
CA ASP A 50 -26.92 16.09 -1.57
C ASP A 50 -27.05 16.20 -3.11
N GLN A 51 -26.46 17.23 -3.71
CA GLN A 51 -26.40 17.44 -5.15
C GLN A 51 -25.16 16.80 -5.80
N LEU A 52 -24.27 16.19 -5.01
CA LEU A 52 -23.07 15.57 -5.55
C LEU A 52 -23.44 14.31 -6.36
N GLY A 53 -22.93 14.24 -7.59
CA GLY A 53 -23.13 13.07 -8.44
C GLY A 53 -22.02 12.91 -9.46
N LEU A 54 -22.04 11.79 -10.18
CA LEU A 54 -20.99 11.44 -11.13
C LEU A 54 -20.97 12.45 -12.29
N ALA A 55 -19.83 13.11 -12.46
CA ALA A 55 -19.58 14.04 -13.56
C ALA A 55 -19.15 13.29 -14.81
N TRP A 56 -18.17 12.39 -14.69
CA TRP A 56 -17.65 11.57 -15.77
C TRP A 56 -16.85 10.39 -15.20
N HIS A 57 -16.57 9.39 -16.05
CA HIS A 57 -15.67 8.28 -15.72
C HIS A 57 -14.77 7.93 -16.91
N LEU A 58 -13.64 7.29 -16.63
CA LEU A 58 -12.72 6.71 -17.63
C LEU A 58 -12.38 5.27 -17.25
N ASP A 59 -12.62 4.32 -18.14
CA ASP A 59 -12.20 2.93 -17.98
C ASP A 59 -10.70 2.79 -18.28
N LEU A 60 -9.97 2.12 -17.38
CA LEU A 60 -8.51 1.96 -17.46
C LEU A 60 -8.08 0.54 -17.90
N ASN A 61 -9.04 -0.33 -18.20
CA ASN A 61 -8.84 -1.69 -18.74
C ASN A 61 -7.85 -2.56 -17.93
N THR A 62 -7.94 -2.49 -16.61
CA THR A 62 -7.17 -3.33 -15.69
C THR A 62 -8.07 -3.91 -14.60
N HIS A 63 -7.66 -5.03 -14.01
CA HIS A 63 -8.34 -5.67 -12.86
C HIS A 63 -7.42 -5.80 -11.65
N ARG A 64 -6.29 -5.07 -11.67
CA ARG A 64 -5.31 -5.00 -10.59
C ARG A 64 -5.53 -3.73 -9.77
N GLY A 65 -4.84 -3.61 -8.63
CA GLY A 65 -4.99 -2.47 -7.71
C GLY A 65 -4.64 -1.13 -8.34
N LEU A 66 -5.45 -0.12 -8.05
CA LEU A 66 -5.20 1.27 -8.44
C LEU A 66 -4.98 2.12 -7.19
N GLU A 67 -3.72 2.49 -6.95
CA GLU A 67 -3.27 3.19 -5.74
C GLU A 67 -2.98 4.68 -5.97
N ALA A 68 -3.12 5.16 -7.21
CA ALA A 68 -2.63 6.47 -7.60
C ALA A 68 -3.43 7.62 -6.97
N THR A 69 -2.72 8.60 -6.40
CA THR A 69 -3.27 9.94 -6.19
C THR A 69 -3.08 10.75 -7.48
N PRO A 70 -4.16 11.19 -8.16
CA PRO A 70 -4.04 12.01 -9.35
C PRO A 70 -3.47 13.41 -9.04
N LEU A 71 -2.61 13.94 -9.91
CA LEU A 71 -2.31 15.37 -9.96
C LEU A 71 -3.35 16.06 -10.83
N VAL A 72 -3.71 17.29 -10.48
CA VAL A 72 -4.59 18.13 -11.32
C VAL A 72 -3.94 19.47 -11.51
N ILE A 73 -3.51 19.75 -12.75
CA ILE A 73 -2.73 20.94 -13.07
C ILE A 73 -3.34 21.60 -14.29
N ASP A 74 -3.84 22.83 -14.11
CA ASP A 74 -4.35 23.69 -15.17
C ASP A 74 -5.44 23.00 -16.03
N GLY A 75 -6.32 22.24 -15.38
CA GLY A 75 -7.43 21.52 -16.03
C GLY A 75 -7.06 20.16 -16.63
N VAL A 76 -5.85 19.65 -16.39
CA VAL A 76 -5.42 18.31 -16.81
C VAL A 76 -5.16 17.44 -15.59
N ILE A 77 -5.72 16.24 -15.59
CA ILE A 77 -5.42 15.18 -14.62
C ILE A 77 -4.25 14.35 -15.14
N TYR A 78 -3.21 14.19 -14.32
CA TYR A 78 -2.13 13.23 -14.55
C TYR A 78 -2.21 12.14 -13.48
N THR A 79 -2.36 10.88 -13.90
CA THR A 79 -2.49 9.75 -12.98
C THR A 79 -1.80 8.51 -13.55
N THR A 80 -1.70 7.46 -12.74
CA THR A 80 -1.12 6.18 -13.14
C THR A 80 -2.11 5.05 -12.96
N SER A 81 -2.00 4.04 -13.81
CA SER A 81 -2.63 2.74 -13.62
C SER A 81 -1.57 1.66 -13.39
N THR A 82 -2.01 0.41 -13.41
CA THR A 82 -1.17 -0.76 -13.13
C THR A 82 -0.02 -0.88 -14.12
N TRP A 83 1.07 -1.51 -13.71
CA TRP A 83 2.31 -1.59 -14.51
C TRP A 83 2.92 -0.22 -14.86
N SER A 84 2.66 0.78 -14.03
CA SER A 84 3.25 2.12 -14.13
C SER A 84 2.88 2.88 -15.41
N VAL A 85 1.74 2.54 -16.01
CA VAL A 85 1.18 3.26 -17.17
C VAL A 85 0.69 4.63 -16.72
N VAL A 86 1.08 5.69 -17.43
CA VAL A 86 0.68 7.08 -17.13
C VAL A 86 -0.43 7.51 -18.07
N HIS A 87 -1.41 8.23 -17.53
CA HIS A 87 -2.53 8.79 -18.27
C HIS A 87 -2.61 10.31 -18.04
N ALA A 88 -2.79 11.07 -19.11
CA ALA A 88 -3.25 12.45 -19.04
C ALA A 88 -4.70 12.53 -19.50
N VAL A 89 -5.53 13.23 -18.73
CA VAL A 89 -6.99 13.26 -18.91
C VAL A 89 -7.47 14.69 -18.77
N ASP A 90 -8.34 15.14 -19.67
CA ASP A 90 -9.04 16.41 -19.52
C ASP A 90 -9.94 16.36 -18.27
N ALA A 91 -9.68 17.22 -17.29
CA ALA A 91 -10.30 17.15 -15.97
C ALA A 91 -11.80 17.50 -15.98
N ARG A 92 -12.28 18.13 -17.05
CA ARG A 92 -13.68 18.54 -17.22
C ARG A 92 -14.54 17.42 -17.80
N SER A 93 -14.00 16.69 -18.77
CA SER A 93 -14.75 15.73 -19.58
C SER A 93 -14.38 14.27 -19.35
N GLY A 94 -13.23 13.99 -18.73
CA GLY A 94 -12.71 12.63 -18.60
C GLY A 94 -12.07 12.09 -19.89
N LYS A 95 -11.91 12.93 -20.93
CA LYS A 95 -11.30 12.52 -22.19
C LYS A 95 -9.80 12.30 -22.01
N GLN A 96 -9.31 11.09 -22.32
CA GLN A 96 -7.87 10.82 -22.36
C GLN A 96 -7.19 11.68 -23.44
N LEU A 97 -6.20 12.46 -23.04
CA LEU A 97 -5.38 13.31 -23.91
C LEU A 97 -4.24 12.51 -24.52
N TRP A 98 -3.50 11.78 -23.66
CA TRP A 98 -2.45 10.87 -24.05
C TRP A 98 -2.29 9.75 -23.01
N ARG A 99 -1.61 8.67 -23.41
CA ARG A 99 -1.25 7.53 -22.55
C ARG A 99 0.20 7.15 -22.83
N TYR A 100 1.00 7.00 -21.78
CA TYR A 100 2.37 6.51 -21.85
C TYR A 100 2.45 5.14 -21.18
N ASP A 101 2.88 4.13 -21.93
CA ASP A 101 3.14 2.78 -21.41
C ASP A 101 4.66 2.56 -21.36
N PRO A 102 5.25 2.36 -20.17
CA PRO A 102 6.69 2.11 -20.05
C PRO A 102 7.11 0.73 -20.61
N GLN A 103 6.16 -0.11 -21.03
CA GLN A 103 6.40 -1.45 -21.58
C GLN A 103 7.18 -2.36 -20.62
N VAL A 104 6.83 -2.30 -19.32
CA VAL A 104 7.42 -3.18 -18.32
C VAL A 104 7.20 -4.64 -18.70
N ASP A 105 8.27 -5.42 -18.71
CA ASP A 105 8.20 -6.87 -18.85
C ASP A 105 7.32 -7.44 -17.75
N ARG A 106 6.23 -8.11 -18.14
CA ARG A 106 5.25 -8.63 -17.20
C ARG A 106 5.85 -9.71 -16.31
N ALA A 107 6.88 -10.43 -16.76
CA ALA A 107 7.60 -11.40 -15.95
C ALA A 107 8.22 -10.77 -14.68
N TRP A 108 8.53 -9.46 -14.71
CA TRP A 108 9.03 -8.73 -13.54
C TRP A 108 8.03 -8.70 -12.38
N GLY A 109 6.74 -8.96 -12.64
CA GLY A 109 5.69 -8.97 -11.63
C GLY A 109 5.94 -9.93 -10.46
N ILE A 110 6.77 -10.98 -10.64
CA ILE A 110 7.15 -11.89 -9.55
C ILE A 110 7.96 -11.21 -8.43
N ASN A 111 8.64 -10.10 -8.74
CA ASN A 111 9.42 -9.30 -7.80
C ASN A 111 8.56 -8.28 -7.01
N ALA A 112 7.27 -8.17 -7.32
CA ALA A 112 6.35 -7.26 -6.63
C ALA A 112 5.59 -8.03 -5.55
N CYS A 113 5.92 -7.80 -4.27
CA CYS A 113 5.24 -8.45 -3.13
C CYS A 113 3.72 -8.19 -3.14
N CYS A 114 3.33 -7.02 -3.62
CA CYS A 114 2.16 -6.35 -3.10
C CYS A 114 1.30 -5.78 -4.21
N ASP A 115 1.20 -6.48 -5.35
CA ASP A 115 0.51 -6.07 -6.58
C ASP A 115 1.39 -5.18 -7.51
N VAL A 116 1.01 -5.05 -8.78
CA VAL A 116 1.73 -4.30 -9.82
C VAL A 116 1.22 -2.86 -9.88
N VAL A 117 1.25 -2.23 -8.71
CA VAL A 117 0.64 -0.95 -8.39
C VAL A 117 1.56 0.23 -8.66
N ASN A 118 0.98 1.43 -8.68
CA ASN A 118 1.71 2.69 -8.70
C ASN A 118 0.91 3.78 -7.98
N ARG A 119 1.55 4.56 -7.11
CA ARG A 119 0.90 5.56 -6.24
C ARG A 119 0.78 6.94 -6.86
N GLY A 120 1.25 7.14 -8.08
CA GLY A 120 1.01 8.36 -8.85
C GLY A 120 2.30 9.00 -9.37
N PRO A 121 2.15 10.01 -10.23
CA PRO A 121 3.29 10.73 -10.79
C PRO A 121 3.70 11.93 -9.93
N ALA A 122 4.81 12.56 -10.30
CA ALA A 122 5.17 13.93 -9.93
C ALA A 122 5.17 14.86 -11.16
N ALA A 123 5.14 16.18 -10.95
CA ALA A 123 5.19 17.16 -12.03
C ALA A 123 6.21 18.26 -11.75
N TRP A 124 6.99 18.66 -12.76
CA TRP A 124 7.96 19.75 -12.66
C TRP A 124 8.34 20.29 -14.04
N GLN A 125 8.31 21.63 -14.19
CA GLN A 125 8.76 22.36 -15.38
C GLN A 125 8.30 21.74 -16.71
N GLY A 126 7.01 21.37 -16.77
CA GLY A 126 6.38 20.82 -17.96
C GLY A 126 6.64 19.34 -18.24
N LYS A 127 7.17 18.61 -17.25
CA LYS A 127 7.36 17.16 -17.31
C LYS A 127 6.58 16.45 -16.23
N ILE A 128 6.19 15.22 -16.52
CA ILE A 128 5.57 14.26 -15.61
C ILE A 128 6.59 13.15 -15.33
N TYR A 129 6.74 12.77 -14.06
CA TYR A 129 7.75 11.80 -13.62
C TYR A 129 7.08 10.60 -12.98
N VAL A 130 7.54 9.40 -13.33
CA VAL A 130 7.00 8.14 -12.83
C VAL A 130 8.12 7.16 -12.51
N GLY A 131 8.02 6.49 -11.35
CA GLY A 131 8.81 5.30 -11.05
C GLY A 131 8.12 4.06 -11.60
N THR A 132 8.81 3.24 -12.38
CA THR A 132 8.26 2.03 -12.98
C THR A 132 8.48 0.82 -12.10
N ILE A 133 7.55 -0.15 -12.12
CA ILE A 133 7.64 -1.35 -11.28
C ILE A 133 8.92 -2.17 -11.54
N ASP A 134 9.54 -2.04 -12.72
CA ASP A 134 10.85 -2.64 -13.08
C ASP A 134 12.07 -1.77 -12.74
N GLY A 135 11.87 -0.70 -11.96
CA GLY A 135 12.93 0.07 -11.32
C GLY A 135 13.50 1.25 -12.11
N ARG A 136 12.86 1.66 -13.19
CA ARG A 136 13.23 2.88 -13.93
C ARG A 136 12.56 4.11 -13.33
N LEU A 137 13.24 5.24 -13.41
CA LEU A 137 12.64 6.57 -13.26
C LEU A 137 12.53 7.18 -14.66
N VAL A 138 11.33 7.64 -15.03
CA VAL A 138 11.04 8.15 -16.37
C VAL A 138 10.46 9.56 -16.28
N ALA A 139 10.99 10.49 -17.09
CA ALA A 139 10.39 11.79 -17.33
C ALA A 139 9.68 11.82 -18.69
N ILE A 140 8.49 12.42 -18.71
CA ILE A 140 7.56 12.43 -19.84
C ILE A 140 7.16 13.88 -20.10
N ASP A 141 7.15 14.32 -21.36
CA ASP A 141 6.64 15.65 -21.71
C ASP A 141 5.14 15.73 -21.40
N ALA A 142 4.75 16.74 -20.61
CA ALA A 142 3.38 16.84 -20.12
C ALA A 142 2.34 17.15 -21.21
N SER A 143 2.78 17.67 -22.36
CA SER A 143 1.92 18.05 -23.49
C SER A 143 1.69 16.90 -24.46
N SER A 144 2.74 16.14 -24.79
CA SER A 144 2.70 15.08 -25.80
C SER A 144 2.58 13.67 -25.21
N GLY A 145 3.02 13.46 -23.97
CA GLY A 145 3.16 12.12 -23.39
C GLY A 145 4.40 11.37 -23.89
N GLU A 146 5.33 12.03 -24.58
CA GLU A 146 6.56 11.42 -25.07
C GLU A 146 7.64 11.37 -23.98
N LYS A 147 8.43 10.28 -23.96
CA LYS A 147 9.56 10.14 -23.04
C LYS A 147 10.61 11.21 -23.33
N VAL A 148 11.03 11.94 -22.30
CA VAL A 148 12.15 12.88 -22.33
C VAL A 148 13.45 12.15 -21.98
N TRP A 149 13.48 11.47 -20.84
CA TRP A 149 14.61 10.67 -20.39
C TRP A 149 14.12 9.50 -19.53
N GLU A 150 14.96 8.47 -19.36
CA GLU A 150 14.78 7.40 -18.37
C GLU A 150 16.10 7.02 -17.73
N THR A 151 16.06 6.54 -16.49
CA THR A 151 17.24 6.07 -15.74
C THR A 151 16.88 4.82 -14.96
N LEU A 152 17.69 3.76 -15.07
CA LEU A 152 17.55 2.57 -14.24
C LEU A 152 18.11 2.87 -12.84
N THR A 153 17.28 2.69 -11.81
CA THR A 153 17.65 3.08 -10.44
C THR A 153 18.14 1.89 -9.60
N ILE A 154 17.80 0.67 -10.02
CA ILE A 154 18.00 -0.59 -9.30
C ILE A 154 19.04 -1.50 -9.96
N ASP A 155 19.58 -2.43 -9.17
CA ASP A 155 20.23 -3.63 -9.69
C ASP A 155 19.16 -4.68 -10.02
N GLN A 156 18.93 -4.94 -11.31
CA GLN A 156 17.92 -5.90 -11.77
C GLN A 156 18.28 -7.37 -11.55
N SER A 157 19.48 -7.68 -11.03
CA SER A 157 19.76 -9.03 -10.52
C SER A 157 19.05 -9.31 -9.18
N ARG A 158 18.56 -8.25 -8.53
CA ARG A 158 17.86 -8.30 -7.24
C ARG A 158 16.38 -7.94 -7.40
N PRO A 159 15.50 -8.42 -6.51
CA PRO A 159 14.05 -8.27 -6.60
C PRO A 159 13.58 -6.87 -6.14
N TYR A 160 14.18 -5.80 -6.66
CA TYR A 160 13.69 -4.45 -6.43
C TYR A 160 12.48 -4.12 -7.30
N THR A 161 11.61 -3.24 -6.79
CA THR A 161 10.50 -2.63 -7.54
C THR A 161 10.33 -1.17 -7.14
N ILE A 162 9.59 -0.38 -7.94
CA ILE A 162 9.14 0.97 -7.53
C ILE A 162 7.62 1.05 -7.62
N THR A 163 6.98 1.38 -6.51
CA THR A 163 5.52 1.53 -6.39
C THR A 163 5.10 2.94 -5.95
N GLY A 164 5.92 3.61 -5.14
CA GLY A 164 5.67 4.96 -4.63
C GLY A 164 5.71 6.06 -5.70
N ALA A 165 5.10 7.19 -5.37
CA ALA A 165 5.16 8.39 -6.21
C ALA A 165 6.45 9.19 -5.92
N PRO A 166 7.19 9.63 -6.95
CA PRO A 166 8.34 10.52 -6.75
C PRO A 166 7.93 11.84 -6.09
N ARG A 167 8.87 12.48 -5.37
CA ARG A 167 8.76 13.88 -4.94
C ARG A 167 9.81 14.70 -5.66
N ILE A 168 9.54 15.96 -5.94
CA ILE A 168 10.52 16.84 -6.60
C ILE A 168 10.82 18.01 -5.68
N VAL A 169 12.07 18.14 -5.27
CA VAL A 169 12.54 19.18 -4.35
C VAL A 169 13.72 19.88 -5.00
N ASN A 170 13.66 21.21 -5.13
CA ASN A 170 14.74 22.02 -5.71
C ASN A 170 15.25 21.49 -7.07
N GLY A 171 14.34 21.06 -7.95
CA GLY A 171 14.68 20.48 -9.26
C GLY A 171 15.26 19.08 -9.21
N LYS A 172 15.14 18.36 -8.08
CA LYS A 172 15.65 17.01 -7.90
C LYS A 172 14.50 16.03 -7.69
N VAL A 173 14.38 15.03 -8.56
CA VAL A 173 13.39 13.96 -8.48
C VAL A 173 13.89 12.90 -7.51
N VAL A 174 13.24 12.80 -6.36
CA VAL A 174 13.56 11.87 -5.29
C VAL A 174 12.66 10.65 -5.40
N ILE A 175 13.26 9.47 -5.41
CA ILE A 175 12.56 8.19 -5.47
C ILE A 175 13.33 7.09 -4.72
N GLY A 176 12.59 6.23 -4.02
CA GLY A 176 13.13 5.01 -3.41
C GLY A 176 12.67 3.75 -4.14
N ASN A 177 12.57 2.64 -3.43
CA ASN A 177 12.24 1.32 -3.98
C ASN A 177 11.57 0.44 -2.90
N GLY A 178 10.99 -0.67 -3.33
CA GLY A 178 10.50 -1.79 -2.50
C GLY A 178 11.26 -3.09 -2.78
N GLY A 179 10.95 -4.15 -2.03
CA GLY A 179 11.55 -5.49 -2.16
C GLY A 179 12.05 -6.12 -0.85
N ALA A 180 11.72 -5.55 0.31
CA ALA A 180 12.21 -6.03 1.61
C ALA A 180 11.73 -7.47 1.92
N GLU A 181 10.57 -7.86 1.43
CA GLU A 181 10.01 -9.21 1.59
C GLU A 181 10.89 -10.29 0.93
N TYR A 182 11.69 -9.90 -0.08
CA TYR A 182 12.56 -10.82 -0.81
C TYR A 182 14.02 -10.75 -0.38
N GLY A 183 14.48 -9.64 0.21
CA GLY A 183 15.88 -9.42 0.54
C GLY A 183 16.56 -8.43 -0.38
N VAL A 184 16.43 -7.14 -0.04
CA VAL A 184 17.12 -6.04 -0.74
C VAL A 184 17.69 -5.03 0.26
N ARG A 185 18.61 -4.18 -0.20
CA ARG A 185 19.20 -3.10 0.60
C ARG A 185 18.51 -1.79 0.27
N GLY A 186 17.82 -1.20 1.23
CA GLY A 186 17.06 0.03 1.04
C GLY A 186 17.95 1.24 0.75
N TYR A 187 17.44 2.12 -0.11
CA TYR A 187 18.01 3.43 -0.39
C TYR A 187 16.96 4.37 -0.98
N VAL A 188 17.27 5.65 -0.95
CA VAL A 188 16.58 6.71 -1.70
C VAL A 188 17.60 7.47 -2.54
N THR A 189 17.21 7.88 -3.74
CA THR A 189 18.10 8.57 -4.69
C THR A 189 17.43 9.82 -5.21
N ALA A 190 18.21 10.88 -5.38
CA ALA A 190 17.79 12.07 -6.11
C ALA A 190 18.46 12.14 -7.49
N TYR A 191 17.65 12.47 -8.48
CA TYR A 191 18.04 12.66 -9.86
C TYR A 191 17.75 14.08 -10.31
N ASP A 192 18.58 14.66 -11.17
CA ASP A 192 18.29 15.95 -11.77
C ASP A 192 17.02 15.85 -12.65
N ALA A 193 16.07 16.77 -12.43
CA ALA A 193 14.77 16.71 -13.09
C ALA A 193 14.85 16.93 -14.62
N GLU A 194 15.86 17.68 -15.08
CA GLU A 194 16.01 17.97 -16.52
C GLU A 194 16.70 16.84 -17.27
N THR A 195 17.69 16.20 -16.66
CA THR A 195 18.60 15.26 -17.34
C THR A 195 18.47 13.81 -16.91
N GLY A 196 17.93 13.54 -15.72
CA GLY A 196 17.91 12.21 -15.11
C GLY A 196 19.25 11.78 -14.50
N GLU A 197 20.25 12.67 -14.43
CA GLU A 197 21.53 12.35 -13.80
C GLU A 197 21.37 12.10 -12.29
N GLN A 198 22.00 11.04 -11.78
CA GLN A 198 22.02 10.77 -10.34
C GLN A 198 22.86 11.83 -9.61
N LEU A 199 22.24 12.57 -8.70
CA LEU A 199 22.90 13.62 -7.92
C LEU A 199 23.45 13.10 -6.59
N TRP A 200 22.64 12.34 -5.85
CA TRP A 200 23.04 11.73 -4.59
C TRP A 200 22.19 10.48 -4.31
N ARG A 201 22.74 9.59 -3.46
CA ARG A 201 22.03 8.41 -2.94
C ARG A 201 22.28 8.30 -1.43
N PHE A 202 21.22 8.02 -0.69
CA PHE A 202 21.27 7.70 0.74
C PHE A 202 20.82 6.25 0.94
N TYR A 203 21.73 5.40 1.40
CA TYR A 203 21.38 4.05 1.87
C TYR A 203 20.77 4.14 3.28
N THR A 204 19.78 3.30 3.56
CA THR A 204 19.08 3.31 4.85
C THR A 204 19.62 2.27 5.82
N VAL A 205 20.37 1.27 5.35
CA VAL A 205 21.00 0.23 6.18
C VAL A 205 22.45 0.00 5.75
N PRO A 206 23.34 -0.38 6.66
CA PRO A 206 24.75 -0.57 6.37
C PRO A 206 25.00 -1.79 5.46
N GLY A 207 26.01 -1.67 4.59
CA GLY A 207 26.44 -2.73 3.70
C GLY A 207 27.38 -3.73 4.38
N ASN A 208 28.24 -4.35 3.57
CA ASN A 208 29.29 -5.24 4.05
C ASN A 208 30.24 -4.50 4.99
N PRO A 209 30.44 -4.95 6.25
CA PRO A 209 31.32 -4.29 7.22
C PRO A 209 32.78 -4.22 6.80
N ALA A 210 33.21 -5.06 5.85
CA ALA A 210 34.57 -5.04 5.34
C ALA A 210 34.82 -3.90 4.32
N ASP A 211 33.75 -3.34 3.74
CA ASP A 211 33.83 -2.24 2.79
C ASP A 211 33.72 -0.89 3.53
N PRO A 212 34.34 0.19 3.01
CA PRO A 212 34.16 1.52 3.58
C PRO A 212 32.68 1.92 3.56
N ALA A 213 32.17 2.42 4.69
CA ALA A 213 30.82 2.93 4.77
C ALA A 213 30.63 4.12 3.81
N GLU A 214 29.47 4.19 3.14
CA GLU A 214 29.21 5.19 2.11
C GLU A 214 29.02 6.61 2.69
N SER A 215 28.76 6.72 3.98
CA SER A 215 28.58 7.99 4.68
C SER A 215 28.80 7.83 6.20
N PRO A 216 29.02 8.94 6.94
CA PRO A 216 29.05 8.92 8.41
C PRO A 216 27.77 8.34 9.04
N ALA A 217 26.62 8.49 8.37
CA ALA A 217 25.37 7.90 8.83
C ALA A 217 25.41 6.37 8.74
N MET A 218 26.05 5.79 7.72
CA MET A 218 26.23 4.35 7.59
C MET A 218 27.29 3.80 8.57
N GLU A 219 28.32 4.58 8.91
CA GLU A 219 29.25 4.24 10.00
C GLU A 219 28.53 4.20 11.36
N MET A 220 27.61 5.15 11.61
CA MET A 220 26.77 5.17 12.80
C MET A 220 25.83 3.97 12.82
N ALA A 221 25.12 3.73 11.71
CA ALA A 221 24.15 2.66 11.59
C ALA A 221 24.82 1.30 11.82
N LEU A 222 25.99 1.04 11.23
CA LEU A 222 26.73 -0.21 11.35
C LEU A 222 26.94 -0.68 12.81
N LYS A 223 27.11 0.23 13.75
CA LYS A 223 27.28 -0.09 15.19
C LYS A 223 26.05 -0.73 15.84
N THR A 224 24.90 -0.65 15.17
CA THR A 224 23.61 -1.18 15.65
C THR A 224 23.24 -2.51 14.98
N TRP A 225 24.13 -3.08 14.17
CA TRP A 225 23.95 -4.37 13.49
C TRP A 225 24.97 -5.38 13.99
N ASN A 226 24.53 -6.64 14.12
CA ASN A 226 25.34 -7.76 14.57
C ASN A 226 25.17 -8.94 13.60
N GLY A 227 26.13 -9.87 13.59
CA GLY A 227 26.11 -11.04 12.70
C GLY A 227 26.99 -10.86 11.46
N ASP A 228 26.87 -11.79 10.51
CA ASP A 228 27.74 -11.87 9.33
C ASP A 228 27.00 -12.03 7.99
N ASN A 229 25.67 -11.91 8.01
CA ASN A 229 24.82 -12.26 6.86
C ASN A 229 23.86 -11.15 6.41
N TRP A 230 23.53 -10.14 7.22
CA TRP A 230 22.48 -9.17 6.86
C TRP A 230 22.77 -8.46 5.52
N TRP A 231 24.04 -8.18 5.21
CA TRP A 231 24.41 -7.46 3.99
C TRP A 231 24.39 -8.33 2.73
N THR A 232 24.56 -9.65 2.87
CA THR A 232 24.45 -10.59 1.74
C THR A 232 22.98 -10.71 1.30
N VAL A 233 22.06 -10.58 2.25
CA VAL A 233 20.62 -10.57 2.06
C VAL A 233 20.11 -9.18 1.69
N GLY A 234 20.70 -8.12 2.22
CA GLY A 234 20.35 -6.72 1.98
C GLY A 234 19.90 -5.93 3.21
N GLY A 235 19.40 -6.58 4.25
CA GLY A 235 19.03 -5.92 5.52
C GLY A 235 17.66 -5.22 5.53
N GLY A 236 17.09 -4.88 4.37
CA GLY A 236 15.79 -4.22 4.25
C GLY A 236 15.89 -2.69 4.24
N GLY A 237 14.95 -2.00 4.88
CA GLY A 237 14.91 -0.54 5.01
C GLY A 237 14.49 0.19 3.74
N THR A 238 13.64 -0.43 2.92
CA THR A 238 13.18 0.13 1.64
C THR A 238 12.35 1.41 1.82
N VAL A 239 12.55 2.41 0.95
CA VAL A 239 11.85 3.71 0.99
C VAL A 239 10.77 3.71 -0.09
N TRP A 240 9.71 2.94 0.13
CA TRP A 240 8.79 2.57 -0.95
C TRP A 240 7.55 3.47 -1.11
N ASP A 241 7.33 4.45 -0.23
CA ASP A 241 6.13 5.30 -0.26
C ASP A 241 6.35 6.77 0.16
N SER A 242 6.13 7.10 1.44
CA SER A 242 5.98 8.51 1.85
C SER A 242 7.31 9.26 1.92
N MET A 243 7.25 10.50 1.43
CA MET A 243 8.25 11.54 1.63
C MET A 243 7.53 12.87 1.84
N ALA A 244 8.08 13.75 2.66
CA ALA A 244 7.58 15.10 2.89
C ALA A 244 8.73 16.12 2.84
N HIS A 245 8.45 17.41 2.65
CA HIS A 245 9.48 18.43 2.55
C HIS A 245 9.09 19.71 3.30
N ASP A 246 10.03 20.26 4.07
CA ASP A 246 9.91 21.62 4.61
C ASP A 246 10.90 22.56 3.89
N PRO A 247 10.42 23.46 3.01
CA PRO A 247 11.26 24.44 2.32
C PRO A 247 11.90 25.49 3.23
N GLN A 248 11.30 25.80 4.39
CA GLN A 248 11.85 26.80 5.34
C GLN A 248 13.07 26.23 6.07
N LEU A 249 13.04 24.94 6.39
CA LEU A 249 14.14 24.23 7.04
C LEU A 249 15.13 23.63 6.03
N ASN A 250 14.77 23.60 4.75
CA ASN A 250 15.45 22.84 3.70
C ASN A 250 15.70 21.39 4.11
N LEU A 251 14.65 20.72 4.59
CA LEU A 251 14.70 19.31 5.01
C LEU A 251 13.75 18.46 4.17
N LEU A 252 14.25 17.31 3.72
CA LEU A 252 13.48 16.23 3.12
C LEU A 252 13.32 15.13 4.18
N TYR A 253 12.09 14.72 4.43
CA TYR A 253 11.78 13.62 5.34
C TYR A 253 11.45 12.38 4.52
N ILE A 254 12.08 11.26 4.86
CA ILE A 254 11.82 9.94 4.26
C ILE A 254 11.33 8.98 5.32
N GLY A 255 10.39 8.11 4.94
CA GLY A 255 9.96 6.99 5.75
C GLY A 255 10.72 5.71 5.37
N VAL A 256 11.28 5.00 6.36
CA VAL A 256 12.10 3.80 6.14
C VAL A 256 11.35 2.53 6.49
N GLY A 257 11.47 1.52 5.62
CA GLY A 257 10.75 0.26 5.69
C GLY A 257 11.25 -0.72 6.77
N ASN A 258 10.65 -1.91 6.70
CA ASN A 258 10.92 -3.09 7.50
C ASN A 258 12.25 -3.76 7.12
N ALA A 259 12.64 -4.73 7.93
CA ALA A 259 13.87 -5.48 7.80
C ALA A 259 13.83 -6.58 6.71
N SER A 260 15.00 -7.05 6.29
CA SER A 260 15.16 -8.27 5.49
C SER A 260 16.25 -9.17 6.09
N PRO A 261 15.93 -10.38 6.56
CA PRO A 261 14.58 -10.94 6.73
C PRO A 261 13.85 -10.20 7.86
N TRP A 262 12.54 -10.45 8.01
CA TRP A 262 11.75 -9.86 9.10
C TRP A 262 12.29 -10.32 10.46
N ASN A 263 12.55 -11.61 10.61
CA ASN A 263 13.03 -12.19 11.87
C ASN A 263 14.40 -11.63 12.31
N ARG A 264 14.42 -10.87 13.41
CA ARG A 264 15.65 -10.25 13.92
C ARG A 264 16.70 -11.24 14.40
N TRP A 265 16.32 -12.43 14.83
CA TRP A 265 17.27 -13.44 15.33
C TRP A 265 18.02 -14.16 14.20
N GLU A 266 17.48 -14.14 12.98
CA GLU A 266 18.20 -14.56 11.77
C GLU A 266 18.99 -13.40 11.15
N ARG A 267 18.41 -12.19 11.16
CA ARG A 267 19.00 -10.98 10.57
C ARG A 267 20.21 -10.46 11.34
N SER A 268 20.07 -10.37 12.66
CA SER A 268 20.99 -9.69 13.56
C SER A 268 21.01 -10.42 14.91
N PRO A 269 21.60 -11.63 14.99
CA PRO A 269 21.46 -12.53 16.13
C PRO A 269 21.95 -11.95 17.47
N GLY A 270 22.93 -11.03 17.42
CA GLY A 270 23.45 -10.30 18.58
C GLY A 270 22.57 -9.12 19.04
N GLY A 271 21.46 -8.86 18.35
CA GLY A 271 20.54 -7.76 18.63
C GLY A 271 21.00 -6.42 18.04
N GLY A 272 20.60 -5.34 18.70
CA GLY A 272 20.84 -3.96 18.25
C GLY A 272 19.65 -3.37 17.52
N ASP A 273 19.59 -2.04 17.53
CA ASP A 273 18.47 -1.26 16.98
C ASP A 273 18.29 -1.43 15.46
N ASN A 274 19.35 -1.86 14.75
CA ASN A 274 19.39 -2.06 13.31
C ASN A 274 18.97 -0.80 12.52
N LEU A 275 19.63 0.32 12.80
CA LEU A 275 19.37 1.59 12.11
C LEU A 275 19.60 1.49 10.60
N PHE A 276 18.81 2.17 9.76
CA PHE A 276 17.66 3.03 10.07
C PHE A 276 16.32 2.34 9.81
N LEU A 277 16.20 1.03 10.04
CA LEU A 277 14.93 0.32 9.87
C LEU A 277 13.80 0.99 10.65
N SER A 278 12.58 1.00 10.10
CA SER A 278 11.38 1.56 10.75
C SER A 278 11.61 2.96 11.35
N SER A 279 12.13 3.88 10.53
CA SER A 279 12.51 5.22 10.99
C SER A 279 11.93 6.32 10.10
N ILE A 280 11.68 7.47 10.71
CA ILE A 280 11.63 8.76 10.00
C ILE A 280 13.06 9.28 9.95
N VAL A 281 13.55 9.64 8.76
CA VAL A 281 14.89 10.20 8.58
C VAL A 281 14.79 11.54 7.87
N ALA A 282 15.43 12.58 8.42
CA ALA A 282 15.57 13.87 7.78
C ALA A 282 16.92 13.97 7.05
N LEU A 283 16.86 14.41 5.80
CA LEU A 283 17.98 14.61 4.91
C LEU A 283 18.03 16.05 4.43
N ASN A 284 19.23 16.54 4.16
CA ASN A 284 19.41 17.71 3.32
C ASN A 284 19.05 17.34 1.86
N PRO A 285 18.06 17.98 1.22
CA PRO A 285 17.58 17.58 -0.09
C PRO A 285 18.58 17.85 -1.22
N ASP A 286 19.55 18.75 -1.01
CA ASP A 286 20.52 19.13 -2.03
C ASP A 286 21.69 18.15 -2.11
N THR A 287 22.01 17.49 -1.00
CA THR A 287 23.20 16.63 -0.87
C THR A 287 22.89 15.18 -0.48
N GLY A 288 21.69 14.90 0.02
CA GLY A 288 21.34 13.60 0.63
C GLY A 288 21.98 13.37 2.00
N ALA A 289 22.65 14.38 2.57
CA ALA A 289 23.30 14.25 3.87
C ALA A 289 22.27 14.07 5.00
N TYR A 290 22.54 13.11 5.87
CA TYR A 290 21.79 12.86 7.09
C TYR A 290 21.77 14.08 8.02
N VAL A 291 20.60 14.38 8.62
CA VAL A 291 20.42 15.44 9.62
C VAL A 291 20.00 14.86 10.97
N TRP A 292 18.84 14.21 11.02
CA TRP A 292 18.31 13.55 12.23
C TRP A 292 17.49 12.31 11.85
N HIS A 293 17.23 11.43 12.81
CA HIS A 293 16.24 10.35 12.66
C HIS A 293 15.46 10.13 13.95
N TYR A 294 14.28 9.52 13.82
CA TYR A 294 13.52 8.93 14.91
C TYR A 294 13.09 7.52 14.49
N GLN A 295 13.47 6.51 15.28
CA GLN A 295 13.15 5.12 14.99
C GLN A 295 11.86 4.71 15.72
N THR A 296 10.80 4.45 14.96
CA THR A 296 9.47 4.11 15.51
C THR A 296 9.44 2.68 16.05
N THR A 297 10.23 1.78 15.45
CA THR A 297 10.32 0.36 15.87
C THR A 297 11.78 -0.10 15.91
N PRO A 298 12.53 0.15 17.00
CA PRO A 298 13.87 -0.40 17.17
C PRO A 298 13.88 -1.92 17.13
N ALA A 299 14.95 -2.50 16.54
CA ALA A 299 15.10 -3.95 16.38
C ALA A 299 13.87 -4.63 15.73
N GLU A 300 13.27 -3.93 14.76
CA GLU A 300 12.06 -4.30 13.99
C GLU A 300 12.04 -5.80 13.61
N THR A 301 10.92 -6.49 13.88
CA THR A 301 10.79 -7.93 13.58
C THR A 301 9.39 -8.39 13.13
N TRP A 302 8.48 -7.48 12.81
CA TRP A 302 7.06 -7.74 12.56
C TRP A 302 6.55 -7.15 11.24
N ASP A 303 7.43 -6.83 10.29
CA ASP A 303 7.10 -6.07 9.09
C ASP A 303 6.51 -4.67 9.42
N TYR A 304 7.01 -4.03 10.48
CA TYR A 304 6.59 -2.69 10.85
C TYR A 304 7.41 -1.64 10.12
N THR A 305 6.93 -1.26 8.94
CA THR A 305 7.47 -0.12 8.19
C THR A 305 7.14 1.22 8.88
N ALA A 306 7.96 2.23 8.62
CA ALA A 306 7.68 3.64 8.89
C ALA A 306 7.65 4.45 7.59
N THR A 307 7.13 3.83 6.53
CA THR A 307 6.98 4.39 5.17
C THR A 307 5.63 5.06 4.95
N GLN A 308 4.75 4.97 5.95
CA GLN A 308 3.41 5.51 5.93
C GLN A 308 3.42 7.03 5.80
N HIS A 309 2.27 7.56 5.41
CA HIS A 309 2.08 8.98 5.17
C HIS A 309 2.58 9.85 6.34
N MET A 310 3.48 10.78 6.04
CA MET A 310 3.97 11.80 6.98
C MET A 310 3.33 13.15 6.67
N ILE A 311 2.73 13.79 7.67
CA ILE A 311 2.10 15.11 7.54
C ILE A 311 2.91 16.15 8.32
N LEU A 312 3.22 17.28 7.68
CA LEU A 312 3.82 18.44 8.37
C LEU A 312 2.71 19.42 8.76
N ALA A 313 2.76 19.89 10.01
CA ALA A 313 1.81 20.88 10.53
C ALA A 313 2.48 21.78 11.57
N ASP A 314 1.89 22.95 11.81
CA ASP A 314 2.25 23.78 12.95
C ASP A 314 1.10 23.64 13.97
N LEU A 315 1.38 23.11 15.17
CA LEU A 315 0.40 22.80 16.20
C LEU A 315 0.70 23.57 17.48
N GLU A 316 -0.32 24.05 18.18
CA GLU A 316 -0.16 24.60 19.53
C GLU A 316 -0.13 23.45 20.55
N ILE A 317 1.03 23.22 21.16
CA ILE A 317 1.26 22.16 22.15
C ILE A 317 1.84 22.83 23.40
N ASP A 318 1.17 22.63 24.54
CA ASP A 318 1.51 23.28 25.83
C ASP A 318 1.63 24.82 25.73
N GLY A 319 0.78 25.44 24.90
CA GLY A 319 0.77 26.89 24.67
C GLY A 319 1.92 27.41 23.79
N VAL A 320 2.69 26.52 23.16
CA VAL A 320 3.77 26.86 22.23
C VAL A 320 3.44 26.35 20.83
N LEU A 321 3.56 27.21 19.83
CA LEU A 321 3.44 26.80 18.43
C LEU A 321 4.67 25.97 18.02
N ARG A 322 4.48 24.66 17.82
CA ARG A 322 5.51 23.69 17.44
C ARG A 322 5.41 23.35 15.96
N LYS A 323 6.57 23.28 15.30
CA LYS A 323 6.71 22.79 13.93
C LYS A 323 6.82 21.27 13.96
N VAL A 324 5.73 20.56 13.69
CA VAL A 324 5.67 19.11 13.85
C VAL A 324 5.67 18.33 12.54
N ILE A 325 6.11 17.07 12.64
CA ILE A 325 5.83 15.99 11.69
C ILE A 325 5.00 14.93 12.42
N MET A 326 3.94 14.47 11.77
CA MET A 326 3.00 13.50 12.30
C MET A 326 2.99 12.23 11.45
N GLN A 327 2.99 11.06 12.08
CA GLN A 327 2.93 9.78 11.36
C GLN A 327 2.15 8.72 12.16
N ALA A 328 1.31 7.96 11.46
CA ALA A 328 0.71 6.71 11.95
C ALA A 328 1.32 5.52 11.20
N PRO A 329 2.52 5.02 11.55
CA PRO A 329 3.14 3.87 10.89
C PRO A 329 2.46 2.55 11.23
N LYS A 330 2.88 1.44 10.60
CA LYS A 330 2.24 0.11 10.78
C LYS A 330 2.15 -0.34 12.24
N ASN A 331 3.06 0.10 13.11
CA ASN A 331 3.16 -0.37 14.48
C ASN A 331 2.01 0.05 15.42
N GLY A 332 1.09 0.90 14.96
CA GLY A 332 -0.15 1.22 15.68
C GLY A 332 -0.06 2.39 16.66
N PHE A 333 1.09 3.06 16.76
CA PHE A 333 1.25 4.32 17.50
C PHE A 333 1.19 5.53 16.57
N PHE A 334 0.59 6.62 17.03
CA PHE A 334 0.55 7.89 16.33
C PHE A 334 1.64 8.80 16.91
N TYR A 335 2.62 9.18 16.10
CA TYR A 335 3.77 9.97 16.54
C TYR A 335 3.60 11.43 16.18
N VAL A 336 3.97 12.31 17.10
CA VAL A 336 4.20 13.75 16.88
C VAL A 336 5.64 14.03 17.27
N LEU A 337 6.42 14.55 16.34
CA LEU A 337 7.83 14.90 16.54
C LEU A 337 8.07 16.35 16.11
N ASP A 338 9.06 17.00 16.70
CA ASP A 338 9.57 18.28 16.18
C ASP A 338 10.30 18.03 14.86
N ARG A 339 9.80 18.59 13.76
CA ARG A 339 10.36 18.27 12.43
C ARG A 339 11.71 18.92 12.17
N ALA A 340 12.11 19.94 12.94
CA ALA A 340 13.42 20.56 12.76
C ALA A 340 14.54 19.73 13.40
N THR A 341 14.23 19.03 14.49
CA THR A 341 15.25 18.37 15.33
C THR A 341 15.10 16.85 15.45
N GLY A 342 13.93 16.31 15.13
CA GLY A 342 13.58 14.91 15.39
C GLY A 342 13.22 14.63 16.85
N GLU A 343 13.10 15.67 17.69
CA GLU A 343 12.72 15.54 19.10
C GLU A 343 11.35 14.88 19.23
N PHE A 344 11.27 13.86 20.08
CA PHE A 344 10.01 13.23 20.44
C PHE A 344 9.13 14.18 21.24
N ILE A 345 7.89 14.39 20.81
CA ILE A 345 6.91 15.21 21.54
C ILE A 345 5.90 14.30 22.23
N SER A 346 5.24 13.42 21.47
CA SER A 346 4.24 12.52 22.03
C SER A 346 3.94 11.35 21.11
N ALA A 347 3.52 10.23 21.69
CA ALA A 347 2.90 9.15 20.94
C ALA A 347 1.91 8.37 21.80
N ASN A 348 0.83 7.92 21.17
CA ASN A 348 -0.16 7.02 21.77
C ASN A 348 -0.74 6.09 20.71
N ASN A 349 -1.28 4.94 21.11
CA ASN A 349 -1.80 3.96 20.17
C ASN A 349 -3.15 4.40 19.59
N TYR A 350 -3.27 4.42 18.25
CA TYR A 350 -4.52 4.77 17.55
C TYR A 350 -5.35 3.54 17.16
N VAL A 351 -4.78 2.35 17.35
CA VAL A 351 -5.44 1.04 17.27
C VAL A 351 -5.00 0.19 18.48
N PRO A 352 -5.68 -0.92 18.77
CA PRO A 352 -5.16 -1.89 19.74
C PRO A 352 -3.77 -2.41 19.33
N VAL A 353 -2.83 -2.41 20.27
CA VAL A 353 -1.45 -2.89 20.11
C VAL A 353 -1.09 -3.80 21.27
N ASN A 354 -0.31 -4.85 21.03
CA ASN A 354 0.20 -5.69 22.11
C ASN A 354 1.73 -5.90 22.06
N TRP A 355 2.42 -5.54 20.97
CA TRP A 355 3.88 -5.68 20.84
C TRP A 355 4.68 -4.76 21.80
N ALA A 356 4.09 -3.62 22.14
CA ALA A 356 4.61 -2.67 23.12
C ALA A 356 3.47 -2.15 23.99
N SER A 357 3.76 -1.90 25.26
CA SER A 357 2.77 -1.40 26.23
C SER A 357 2.50 0.09 26.10
N HIS A 358 3.53 0.87 25.76
CA HIS A 358 3.49 2.31 25.52
C HIS A 358 4.80 2.78 24.88
N ILE A 359 4.86 4.06 24.48
CA ILE A 359 6.11 4.75 24.20
C ILE A 359 6.54 5.49 25.47
N ASP A 360 7.75 5.20 25.97
CA ASP A 360 8.32 5.86 27.14
C ASP A 360 8.57 7.34 26.83
N ALA A 361 8.01 8.24 27.63
CA ALA A 361 8.01 9.67 27.35
C ALA A 361 9.39 10.33 27.56
N GLU A 362 10.28 9.71 28.34
CA GLU A 362 11.62 10.25 28.60
C GLU A 362 12.61 9.90 27.49
N THR A 363 12.53 8.67 26.99
CA THR A 363 13.44 8.13 25.98
C THR A 363 12.88 8.22 24.56
N GLY A 364 11.55 8.36 24.42
CA GLY A 364 10.85 8.27 23.15
C GLY A 364 10.86 6.87 22.54
N ARG A 365 11.17 5.82 23.31
CA ARG A 365 11.30 4.43 22.83
C ARG A 365 10.11 3.56 23.23
N PRO A 366 9.71 2.58 22.41
CA PRO A 366 8.68 1.62 22.81
C PRO A 366 9.15 0.75 23.98
N VAL A 367 8.25 0.52 24.94
CA VAL A 367 8.44 -0.47 26.01
C VAL A 367 7.80 -1.78 25.55
N GLU A 368 8.62 -2.64 24.93
CA GLU A 368 8.22 -3.94 24.40
C GLU A 368 7.59 -4.84 25.47
N THR A 369 6.61 -5.64 25.06
CA THR A 369 5.99 -6.70 25.88
C THR A 369 6.67 -8.06 25.60
N ASP A 370 6.10 -9.15 26.11
CA ASP A 370 6.54 -10.53 25.79
C ASP A 370 6.00 -11.05 24.43
N GLU A 371 5.62 -10.16 23.50
CA GLU A 371 5.17 -10.53 22.14
C GLU A 371 6.32 -10.85 21.17
N GLN A 372 7.49 -11.17 21.71
CA GLN A 372 8.64 -11.63 20.94
C GLN A 372 8.48 -13.12 20.60
N PHE A 373 8.50 -13.47 19.32
CA PHE A 373 8.25 -14.83 18.82
C PHE A 373 9.53 -15.69 18.68
N ARG A 374 10.53 -15.45 19.54
CA ARG A 374 11.82 -16.17 19.47
C ARG A 374 11.67 -17.66 19.74
N ASP A 375 10.96 -17.96 20.83
CA ASP A 375 10.95 -19.28 21.45
C ASP A 375 9.57 -19.97 21.33
N ALA A 376 8.53 -19.23 20.97
CA ALA A 376 7.17 -19.74 20.77
C ALA A 376 6.38 -18.83 19.81
N PRO A 377 5.32 -19.35 19.15
CA PRO A 377 4.39 -18.54 18.38
C PRO A 377 3.75 -17.43 19.22
N LYS A 378 3.52 -16.26 18.62
CA LYS A 378 2.89 -15.10 19.26
C LYS A 378 1.84 -14.49 18.34
N LEU A 379 0.64 -14.24 18.90
CA LEU A 379 -0.43 -13.54 18.19
C LEU A 379 -0.30 -12.03 18.42
N THR A 380 0.32 -11.35 17.46
CA THR A 380 0.73 -9.95 17.62
C THR A 380 -0.18 -9.00 16.84
N ARG A 381 -0.32 -7.80 17.38
CA ARG A 381 -1.09 -6.66 16.86
C ARG A 381 -0.25 -5.39 16.90
N PRO A 382 -0.18 -4.63 15.79
CA PRO A 382 -0.85 -4.91 14.51
C PRO A 382 -0.21 -6.07 13.70
N SER A 383 -0.91 -6.55 12.67
CA SER A 383 -0.37 -7.53 11.70
C SER A 383 0.68 -6.90 10.75
N PRO A 384 1.30 -7.65 9.82
CA PRO A 384 2.14 -7.09 8.74
C PRO A 384 1.39 -6.07 7.87
N PHE A 385 0.06 -6.13 7.82
CA PHE A 385 -0.77 -5.11 7.16
C PHE A 385 -0.82 -3.78 7.93
N GLY A 386 -0.38 -3.78 9.18
CA GLY A 386 -0.25 -2.62 10.07
C GLY A 386 -1.56 -2.16 10.70
N GLY A 387 -1.45 -1.22 11.64
CA GLY A 387 -2.55 -0.41 12.14
C GLY A 387 -3.02 0.61 11.10
N HIS A 388 -2.10 1.03 10.22
CA HIS A 388 -2.29 1.88 9.06
C HIS A 388 -1.21 1.52 8.04
N ASN A 389 -1.55 1.52 6.76
CA ASN A 389 -0.64 1.16 5.68
C ASN A 389 -0.44 2.37 4.74
N TRP A 390 -0.16 2.15 3.47
CA TRP A 390 0.10 3.22 2.49
C TRP A 390 -1.11 4.13 2.19
N HIS A 391 -2.34 3.68 2.49
CA HIS A 391 -3.57 4.43 2.22
C HIS A 391 -3.51 5.81 2.89
N PRO A 392 -3.44 6.93 2.14
CA PRO A 392 -3.08 8.20 2.78
C PRO A 392 -4.08 8.69 3.85
N MET A 393 -3.59 9.10 5.02
CA MET A 393 -4.36 9.92 5.97
C MET A 393 -4.47 11.38 5.51
N SER A 394 -5.29 12.21 6.16
CA SER A 394 -5.33 13.67 5.90
C SER A 394 -5.46 14.47 7.19
N PHE A 395 -4.98 15.71 7.20
CA PHE A 395 -5.10 16.64 8.33
C PHE A 395 -6.03 17.78 7.95
N HIS A 396 -6.95 18.16 8.84
CA HIS A 396 -7.84 19.30 8.63
C HIS A 396 -7.51 20.41 9.63
N PRO A 397 -6.95 21.55 9.17
CA PRO A 397 -6.44 22.59 10.06
C PRO A 397 -7.54 23.20 10.95
N ASP A 398 -8.76 23.41 10.42
CA ASP A 398 -9.84 24.02 11.23
C ASP A 398 -10.37 23.12 12.37
N THR A 399 -10.36 21.79 12.19
CA THR A 399 -10.76 20.87 13.27
C THR A 399 -9.59 20.45 14.13
N GLY A 400 -8.35 20.61 13.64
CA GLY A 400 -7.15 20.09 14.25
C GLY A 400 -7.03 18.57 14.21
N LEU A 401 -7.87 17.86 13.43
CA LEU A 401 -7.93 16.40 13.42
C LEU A 401 -7.17 15.80 12.25
N VAL A 402 -6.58 14.63 12.49
CA VAL A 402 -6.03 13.74 11.46
C VAL A 402 -7.00 12.58 11.26
N TYR A 403 -7.41 12.33 10.02
CA TYR A 403 -8.29 11.20 9.68
C TYR A 403 -7.46 10.04 9.13
N ILE A 404 -7.46 8.92 9.84
CA ILE A 404 -6.60 7.76 9.59
C ILE A 404 -7.45 6.59 9.05
N PRO A 405 -7.10 6.00 7.89
CA PRO A 405 -7.63 4.71 7.45
C PRO A 405 -7.05 3.58 8.31
N ALA A 406 -7.64 3.36 9.48
CA ALA A 406 -7.15 2.41 10.45
C ALA A 406 -7.57 0.97 10.13
N ILE A 407 -6.69 0.03 10.47
CA ILE A 407 -6.82 -1.41 10.26
C ILE A 407 -6.58 -2.09 11.60
N GLU A 408 -7.51 -2.95 12.03
CA GLU A 408 -7.32 -3.80 13.21
C GLU A 408 -7.27 -5.25 12.75
N MET A 409 -6.06 -5.81 12.71
CA MET A 409 -5.78 -7.17 12.30
C MET A 409 -4.66 -7.75 13.16
N ALA A 410 -4.80 -9.00 13.59
CA ALA A 410 -3.76 -9.75 14.29
C ALA A 410 -3.04 -10.71 13.34
N PHE A 411 -1.83 -11.12 13.70
CA PHE A 411 -1.04 -12.08 12.95
C PHE A 411 -0.25 -12.97 13.91
N GLU A 412 -0.23 -14.27 13.64
CA GLU A 412 0.59 -15.20 14.41
C GLU A 412 2.00 -15.26 13.81
N TYR A 413 2.99 -14.83 14.58
CA TYR A 413 4.40 -14.93 14.21
C TYR A 413 4.98 -16.17 14.87
N GLU A 414 5.65 -17.01 14.08
CA GLU A 414 6.47 -18.11 14.56
C GLU A 414 7.79 -18.11 13.79
N ARG A 415 8.90 -18.43 14.46
CA ARG A 415 10.22 -18.53 13.82
C ARG A 415 10.30 -19.78 12.94
N GLU A 416 10.83 -19.61 11.73
CA GLU A 416 11.25 -20.73 10.88
C GLU A 416 12.61 -21.28 11.38
N ALA A 417 12.63 -22.50 11.92
CA ALA A 417 13.81 -23.04 12.62
C ALA A 417 15.02 -23.29 11.71
N ASP A 418 14.79 -23.70 10.46
CA ASP A 418 15.82 -24.04 9.46
C ASP A 418 15.71 -23.14 8.23
N PHE A 419 15.58 -21.83 8.45
CA PHE A 419 15.36 -20.87 7.38
C PHE A 419 16.50 -20.87 6.35
N VAL A 420 16.12 -20.95 5.07
CA VAL A 420 17.02 -20.85 3.94
C VAL A 420 16.50 -19.82 2.95
N TYR A 421 17.36 -18.90 2.54
CA TYR A 421 17.06 -17.95 1.47
C TYR A 421 16.79 -18.67 0.15
N GLY A 422 15.63 -18.38 -0.43
CA GLY A 422 15.27 -18.81 -1.77
C GLY A 422 15.17 -17.64 -2.74
N LYS A 423 15.38 -17.91 -4.02
CA LYS A 423 15.13 -16.94 -5.09
C LYS A 423 13.65 -17.02 -5.50
N ASN A 424 13.06 -15.89 -5.89
CA ASN A 424 11.65 -15.76 -6.31
C ASN A 424 10.60 -16.23 -5.28
N ARG A 425 10.93 -16.19 -3.99
CA ARG A 425 9.98 -16.39 -2.87
C ARG A 425 10.17 -15.30 -1.81
N TRP A 426 9.19 -15.15 -0.93
CA TRP A 426 9.35 -14.32 0.26
C TRP A 426 10.35 -14.97 1.23
N ASN A 427 11.28 -14.16 1.74
CA ASN A 427 12.43 -14.52 2.56
C ASN A 427 12.32 -13.86 3.94
N MET A 428 11.25 -14.18 4.66
CA MET A 428 10.87 -13.48 5.90
C MET A 428 11.40 -14.15 7.18
N ALA A 429 11.85 -15.41 7.08
CA ALA A 429 12.28 -16.23 8.21
C ALA A 429 11.21 -16.42 9.31
N ILE A 430 9.96 -16.55 8.87
CA ILE A 430 8.80 -16.87 9.71
C ILE A 430 8.10 -18.10 9.16
N ASN A 431 7.52 -18.92 10.04
CA ASN A 431 6.80 -20.13 9.65
C ASN A 431 5.44 -19.77 9.05
N MET A 432 5.34 -19.79 7.72
CA MET A 432 4.10 -19.52 6.99
C MET A 432 3.06 -20.64 7.11
N GLU A 433 3.42 -21.83 7.62
CA GLU A 433 2.46 -22.92 7.85
C GLU A 433 1.39 -22.55 8.89
N THR A 434 1.74 -21.72 9.87
CA THR A 434 0.80 -21.17 10.86
C THR A 434 -0.33 -20.36 10.23
N MET A 435 -0.09 -19.79 9.05
CA MET A 435 -1.08 -19.03 8.29
C MET A 435 -1.92 -19.88 7.34
N MET A 436 -1.52 -21.13 7.11
CA MET A 436 -2.23 -22.01 6.19
C MET A 436 -3.56 -22.43 6.83
N PRO A 437 -4.69 -22.31 6.12
CA PRO A 437 -5.94 -22.87 6.60
C PRO A 437 -5.76 -24.37 6.89
N PRO A 438 -6.25 -24.88 8.03
CA PRO A 438 -6.17 -26.30 8.34
C PRO A 438 -6.73 -27.16 7.20
N GLU A 439 -6.05 -28.26 6.90
CA GLU A 439 -6.51 -29.15 5.85
C GLU A 439 -7.93 -29.66 6.16
N GLY A 440 -8.83 -29.56 5.19
CA GLY A 440 -10.23 -29.99 5.37
C GLY A 440 -11.16 -28.94 5.95
N LEU A 441 -10.66 -27.79 6.42
CA LEU A 441 -11.52 -26.69 6.86
C LEU A 441 -12.31 -26.11 5.69
N ASP A 442 -13.61 -25.86 5.90
CA ASP A 442 -14.49 -25.25 4.89
C ASP A 442 -13.99 -23.82 4.58
N PRO A 443 -13.63 -23.50 3.32
CA PRO A 443 -13.17 -22.16 2.95
C PRO A 443 -14.14 -21.03 3.33
N LYS A 444 -15.46 -21.32 3.37
CA LYS A 444 -16.47 -20.34 3.81
C LYS A 444 -16.34 -20.03 5.31
N LEU A 445 -16.00 -21.02 6.13
CA LEU A 445 -15.74 -20.82 7.56
C LEU A 445 -14.44 -20.04 7.74
N THR A 446 -13.36 -20.42 7.05
CA THR A 446 -12.09 -19.69 7.06
C THR A 446 -12.30 -18.21 6.72
N ARG A 447 -13.07 -17.92 5.65
CA ARG A 447 -13.40 -16.55 5.26
C ARG A 447 -14.15 -15.77 6.34
N ARG A 448 -15.11 -16.40 7.03
CA ARG A 448 -15.88 -15.74 8.11
C ARG A 448 -15.01 -15.46 9.32
N ILE A 449 -14.13 -16.38 9.69
CA ILE A 449 -13.15 -16.18 10.77
C ILE A 449 -12.22 -15.02 10.43
N LEU A 450 -11.62 -15.02 9.23
CA LEU A 450 -10.73 -13.94 8.78
C LEU A 450 -11.44 -12.59 8.74
N LYS A 451 -12.67 -12.53 8.22
CA LYS A 451 -13.48 -11.30 8.23
C LYS A 451 -13.80 -10.84 9.66
N ALA A 452 -14.11 -11.76 10.57
CA ALA A 452 -14.43 -11.42 11.96
C ALA A 452 -13.20 -10.95 12.75
N MET A 453 -12.00 -11.36 12.34
CA MET A 453 -10.71 -10.97 12.94
C MET A 453 -10.11 -9.70 12.32
N ALA A 454 -10.69 -9.17 11.25
CA ALA A 454 -10.16 -8.01 10.53
C ALA A 454 -11.19 -6.89 10.48
N ARG A 455 -10.87 -5.75 11.09
CA ARG A 455 -11.72 -4.55 11.08
C ARG A 455 -11.01 -3.39 10.37
N GLY A 456 -11.80 -2.48 9.84
CA GLY A 456 -11.32 -1.23 9.29
C GLY A 456 -12.23 -0.09 9.70
N HIS A 457 -11.67 1.07 9.98
CA HIS A 457 -12.43 2.26 10.35
C HIS A 457 -11.71 3.53 9.93
N ILE A 458 -12.43 4.66 9.93
CA ILE A 458 -11.80 5.98 10.02
C ILE A 458 -11.61 6.28 11.51
N SER A 459 -10.38 6.52 11.94
CA SER A 459 -10.10 7.15 13.24
C SER A 459 -9.87 8.64 13.02
N ALA A 460 -10.69 9.50 13.62
CA ALA A 460 -10.43 10.93 13.67
C ALA A 460 -9.63 11.25 14.92
N TRP A 461 -8.33 11.38 14.74
CA TRP A 461 -7.34 11.49 15.79
C TRP A 461 -7.01 12.95 16.08
N ASP A 462 -7.04 13.33 17.36
CA ASP A 462 -6.51 14.62 17.82
C ASP A 462 -5.01 14.44 18.13
N PRO A 463 -4.11 15.03 17.32
CA PRO A 463 -2.67 14.86 17.50
C PRO A 463 -2.12 15.57 18.74
N VAL A 464 -2.82 16.59 19.26
CA VAL A 464 -2.41 17.33 20.46
C VAL A 464 -2.85 16.58 21.72
N ARG A 465 -4.09 16.08 21.73
CA ARG A 465 -4.62 15.30 22.86
C ARG A 465 -4.25 13.82 22.83
N GLN A 466 -3.68 13.33 21.72
CA GLN A 466 -3.29 11.92 21.54
C GLN A 466 -4.45 10.95 21.79
N GLN A 467 -5.63 11.25 21.24
CA GLN A 467 -6.83 10.42 21.40
C GLN A 467 -7.76 10.50 20.18
N GLU A 468 -8.57 9.46 20.01
CA GLU A 468 -9.65 9.43 19.03
C GLU A 468 -10.82 10.32 19.49
N VAL A 469 -11.27 11.21 18.59
CA VAL A 469 -12.42 12.10 18.82
C VAL A 469 -13.71 11.46 18.34
N TRP A 470 -13.66 10.80 17.18
CA TRP A 470 -14.77 10.01 16.64
C TRP A 470 -14.25 8.91 15.73
N ARG A 471 -15.11 7.92 15.49
CA ARG A 471 -14.83 6.75 14.64
C ARG A 471 -15.96 6.49 13.66
N VAL A 472 -15.62 6.04 12.46
CA VAL A 472 -16.56 5.45 11.49
C VAL A 472 -16.12 4.04 11.16
N GLU A 473 -16.91 3.05 11.59
CA GLU A 473 -16.66 1.63 11.31
C GLU A 473 -17.00 1.25 9.86
N HIS A 474 -16.17 0.40 9.27
CA HIS A 474 -16.41 -0.21 7.96
C HIS A 474 -16.65 -1.72 8.08
N SER A 475 -17.22 -2.30 7.03
CA SER A 475 -17.52 -3.74 6.96
C SER A 475 -16.27 -4.64 6.85
N GLY A 476 -15.09 -4.07 6.64
CA GLY A 476 -13.82 -4.77 6.56
C GLY A 476 -12.62 -3.81 6.50
N PRO A 477 -11.39 -4.34 6.54
CA PRO A 477 -10.14 -3.57 6.48
C PRO A 477 -9.85 -3.04 5.06
N TRP A 478 -8.70 -2.38 4.90
CA TRP A 478 -8.13 -2.05 3.57
C TRP A 478 -8.98 -1.06 2.76
N ASN A 479 -9.61 -0.12 3.46
CA ASN A 479 -10.31 1.00 2.87
C ASN A 479 -9.32 2.04 2.35
N GLY A 480 -9.77 2.86 1.41
CA GLY A 480 -8.91 3.81 0.72
C GLY A 480 -8.45 4.99 1.55
N GLY A 481 -7.51 5.73 0.96
CA GLY A 481 -7.02 6.97 1.53
C GLY A 481 -8.10 8.04 1.67
N ILE A 482 -7.78 9.07 2.45
CA ILE A 482 -8.72 10.10 2.87
C ILE A 482 -8.30 11.46 2.30
N LEU A 483 -9.32 12.26 1.95
CA LEU A 483 -9.22 13.68 1.63
C LEU A 483 -10.06 14.48 2.63
N SER A 484 -9.52 15.58 3.14
CA SER A 484 -10.30 16.58 3.89
C SER A 484 -10.45 17.87 3.07
N THR A 485 -11.53 18.62 3.28
CA THR A 485 -11.75 19.90 2.61
C THR A 485 -12.24 20.98 3.56
N ALA A 486 -11.95 22.25 3.25
CA ALA A 486 -12.47 23.42 3.99
C ALA A 486 -13.99 23.58 3.90
N GLY A 487 -14.67 22.73 3.12
CA GLY A 487 -16.12 22.56 3.17
C GLY A 487 -16.62 21.83 4.43
N GLY A 488 -15.72 21.34 5.30
CA GLY A 488 -16.07 20.56 6.49
C GLY A 488 -16.47 19.12 6.16
N VAL A 489 -15.91 18.57 5.07
CA VAL A 489 -16.22 17.23 4.56
C VAL A 489 -14.95 16.39 4.44
N VAL A 490 -15.07 15.11 4.76
CA VAL A 490 -14.03 14.10 4.62
C VAL A 490 -14.51 13.05 3.61
N PHE A 491 -13.73 12.79 2.57
CA PHE A 491 -14.03 11.78 1.56
C PHE A 491 -13.16 10.54 1.74
N GLN A 492 -13.76 9.35 1.62
CA GLN A 492 -13.05 8.08 1.61
C GLN A 492 -13.72 7.08 0.68
N GLY A 493 -12.92 6.32 -0.05
CA GLY A 493 -13.38 5.12 -0.73
C GLY A 493 -13.29 3.89 0.18
N THR A 494 -14.23 2.95 0.08
CA THR A 494 -14.26 1.75 0.92
C THR A 494 -13.91 0.49 0.14
N ALA A 495 -13.45 -0.53 0.86
CA ALA A 495 -13.15 -1.84 0.28
C ALA A 495 -14.41 -2.46 -0.38
N GLU A 496 -15.58 -2.24 0.20
CA GLU A 496 -16.88 -2.73 -0.32
C GLU A 496 -17.36 -2.04 -1.62
N GLY A 497 -16.60 -1.07 -2.14
CA GLY A 497 -16.93 -0.40 -3.40
C GLY A 497 -17.94 0.73 -3.26
N LYS A 498 -17.84 1.48 -2.17
CA LYS A 498 -18.57 2.73 -1.97
C LYS A 498 -17.60 3.89 -1.90
N PHE A 499 -17.95 5.02 -2.52
CA PHE A 499 -17.29 6.29 -2.27
C PHE A 499 -18.17 7.12 -1.34
N LYS A 500 -17.66 7.47 -0.15
CA LYS A 500 -18.44 8.05 0.94
C LYS A 500 -17.89 9.42 1.34
N ALA A 501 -18.79 10.29 1.80
CA ALA A 501 -18.47 11.60 2.35
C ALA A 501 -19.05 11.73 3.76
N TYR A 502 -18.23 12.22 4.69
CA TYR A 502 -18.58 12.37 6.10
C TYR A 502 -18.38 13.82 6.54
N ARG A 503 -19.09 14.25 7.59
CA ARG A 503 -18.74 15.48 8.28
C ARG A 503 -17.37 15.36 8.95
N ALA A 504 -16.54 16.38 8.78
CA ALA A 504 -15.20 16.43 9.37
C ALA A 504 -15.20 16.47 10.91
N ASP A 505 -16.21 17.09 11.51
CA ASP A 505 -16.27 17.33 12.96
C ASP A 505 -16.75 16.12 13.78
N ASN A 506 -17.58 15.24 13.21
CA ASN A 506 -18.22 14.17 13.97
C ASN A 506 -18.40 12.83 13.23
N GLY A 507 -17.91 12.71 11.99
CA GLY A 507 -17.99 11.47 11.22
C GLY A 507 -19.39 11.09 10.70
N GLN A 508 -20.39 11.98 10.80
CA GLN A 508 -21.72 11.71 10.25
C GLN A 508 -21.65 11.47 8.74
N LEU A 509 -22.18 10.33 8.26
CA LEU A 509 -22.33 10.05 6.83
C LEU A 509 -23.29 11.06 6.19
N LEU A 510 -22.82 11.72 5.12
CA LEU A 510 -23.57 12.73 4.37
C LEU A 510 -24.01 12.24 2.99
N TRP A 511 -23.17 11.44 2.34
CA TRP A 511 -23.38 11.01 0.96
C TRP A 511 -22.58 9.74 0.66
N GLU A 512 -23.11 8.90 -0.22
CA GLU A 512 -22.39 7.75 -0.75
C GLU A 512 -22.76 7.44 -2.21
N HIS A 513 -21.85 6.78 -2.92
CA HIS A 513 -22.04 6.34 -4.30
C HIS A 513 -21.43 4.96 -4.53
N ASP A 514 -22.10 4.12 -5.33
CA ASP A 514 -21.60 2.78 -5.69
C ASP A 514 -20.58 2.86 -6.83
N THR A 515 -19.35 2.40 -6.58
CA THR A 515 -18.27 2.44 -7.57
C THR A 515 -18.02 1.11 -8.27
N GLN A 516 -18.82 0.08 -7.96
CA GLN A 516 -18.78 -1.28 -8.50
C GLN A 516 -17.49 -2.07 -8.26
N SER A 517 -16.49 -1.46 -7.63
CA SER A 517 -15.21 -2.06 -7.24
C SER A 517 -14.67 -1.31 -6.03
N GLY A 518 -13.93 -2.04 -5.17
CA GLY A 518 -13.29 -1.48 -3.99
C GLY A 518 -12.29 -0.37 -4.33
N ILE A 519 -12.15 0.58 -3.41
CA ILE A 519 -11.28 1.75 -3.57
C ILE A 519 -10.21 1.70 -2.49
N VAL A 520 -8.95 1.76 -2.94
CA VAL A 520 -7.77 1.84 -2.06
C VAL A 520 -7.02 3.17 -2.22
N ALA A 521 -7.08 3.82 -3.38
CA ALA A 521 -6.46 5.14 -3.59
C ALA A 521 -7.11 6.26 -2.74
N ALA A 522 -6.35 7.33 -2.50
CA ALA A 522 -6.89 8.57 -1.96
C ALA A 522 -7.60 9.40 -3.05
N PRO A 523 -8.75 10.04 -2.73
CA PRO A 523 -9.38 11.02 -3.61
C PRO A 523 -8.63 12.36 -3.62
N VAL A 524 -8.89 13.19 -4.64
CA VAL A 524 -8.42 14.58 -4.75
C VAL A 524 -9.58 15.51 -5.06
N SER A 525 -9.53 16.76 -4.58
CA SER A 525 -10.48 17.81 -5.00
C SER A 525 -9.76 18.91 -5.75
N TYR A 526 -10.39 19.35 -6.85
CA TYR A 526 -9.87 20.35 -7.78
C TYR A 526 -11.03 21.20 -8.31
N ALA A 527 -10.74 22.25 -9.08
CA ALA A 527 -11.76 23.00 -9.78
C ALA A 527 -11.37 23.32 -11.22
N VAL A 528 -12.37 23.42 -12.09
CA VAL A 528 -12.21 23.86 -13.48
C VAL A 528 -13.36 24.79 -13.82
N ASP A 529 -13.07 25.96 -14.38
CA ASP A 529 -14.06 27.00 -14.71
C ASP A 529 -14.98 27.36 -13.53
N GLY A 530 -14.43 27.33 -12.32
CA GLY A 530 -15.14 27.62 -11.08
C GLY A 530 -16.05 26.49 -10.58
N GLU A 531 -16.16 25.34 -11.24
CA GLU A 531 -16.86 24.17 -10.70
C GLU A 531 -15.88 23.32 -9.89
N GLN A 532 -16.25 22.96 -8.65
CA GLN A 532 -15.46 22.03 -7.83
C GLN A 532 -15.80 20.59 -8.21
N TYR A 533 -14.75 19.78 -8.33
CA TYR A 533 -14.80 18.35 -8.59
C TYR A 533 -14.09 17.58 -7.47
N VAL A 534 -14.44 16.30 -7.33
CA VAL A 534 -13.71 15.31 -6.53
C VAL A 534 -13.45 14.08 -7.40
N ALA A 535 -12.19 13.70 -7.58
CA ALA A 535 -11.81 12.55 -8.39
C ALA A 535 -11.12 11.47 -7.56
N VAL A 536 -11.31 10.21 -7.94
CA VAL A 536 -10.76 9.04 -7.25
C VAL A 536 -10.47 7.89 -8.22
N MET A 537 -9.36 7.21 -7.99
CA MET A 537 -9.00 5.98 -8.70
C MET A 537 -9.68 4.79 -8.03
N VAL A 538 -10.48 4.04 -8.79
CA VAL A 538 -11.26 2.91 -8.31
C VAL A 538 -10.70 1.62 -8.90
N GLY A 539 -10.09 0.79 -8.07
CA GLY A 539 -9.56 -0.51 -8.47
C GLY A 539 -9.06 -1.28 -7.26
N TRP A 540 -9.77 -2.34 -6.89
CA TRP A 540 -9.41 -3.22 -5.78
C TRP A 540 -8.10 -3.96 -6.05
N GLY A 541 -7.20 -3.97 -5.06
CA GLY A 541 -5.94 -4.72 -5.12
C GLY A 541 -5.00 -4.39 -3.98
N GLY A 542 -3.70 -4.40 -4.28
CA GLY A 542 -2.64 -4.30 -3.28
C GLY A 542 -2.42 -5.61 -2.52
N ALA A 543 -1.55 -5.59 -1.50
CA ALA A 543 -1.13 -6.78 -0.77
C ALA A 543 -2.30 -7.60 -0.20
N LEU A 544 -3.28 -6.97 0.48
CA LEU A 544 -4.41 -7.71 1.03
C LEU A 544 -5.32 -8.28 -0.06
N GLY A 545 -5.53 -7.56 -1.16
CA GLY A 545 -6.34 -8.03 -2.28
C GLY A 545 -5.76 -9.28 -2.96
N LEU A 546 -4.43 -9.42 -2.97
CA LEU A 546 -3.72 -10.61 -3.48
C LEU A 546 -3.59 -11.70 -2.42
N ALA A 547 -2.75 -11.48 -1.41
CA ALA A 547 -2.34 -12.51 -0.46
C ALA A 547 -3.44 -12.84 0.56
N GLY A 548 -4.26 -11.85 0.93
CA GLY A 548 -5.34 -12.05 1.90
C GLY A 548 -6.48 -12.92 1.39
N GLY A 549 -6.67 -13.06 0.07
CA GLY A 549 -7.65 -13.97 -0.54
C GLY A 549 -9.13 -13.68 -0.23
N VAL A 550 -9.44 -12.63 0.55
CA VAL A 550 -10.81 -12.26 0.91
C VAL A 550 -11.28 -11.11 0.01
N ALA A 551 -12.16 -11.43 -0.94
CA ALA A 551 -12.83 -10.38 -1.70
C ALA A 551 -13.70 -9.52 -0.77
N PRO A 552 -13.63 -8.17 -0.89
CA PRO A 552 -14.36 -7.27 0.00
C PRO A 552 -15.87 -7.35 -0.25
N HIS A 553 -16.29 -7.73 -1.46
CA HIS A 553 -17.68 -8.04 -1.81
C HIS A 553 -17.78 -9.32 -2.66
N GLU A 554 -18.90 -10.03 -2.57
CA GLU A 554 -19.22 -11.13 -3.49
C GLU A 554 -19.75 -10.55 -4.82
N GLY A 555 -18.95 -10.54 -5.88
CA GLY A 555 -19.28 -9.74 -7.08
C GLY A 555 -18.52 -10.17 -8.33
N THR A 556 -18.92 -9.62 -9.47
CA THR A 556 -18.11 -9.71 -10.70
C THR A 556 -16.95 -8.74 -10.60
N LYS A 557 -15.77 -9.13 -11.08
CA LYS A 557 -14.62 -8.21 -11.18
C LYS A 557 -14.93 -7.14 -12.22
N VAL A 558 -15.12 -5.92 -11.77
CA VAL A 558 -15.26 -4.75 -12.65
C VAL A 558 -13.86 -4.19 -12.94
N GLY A 559 -13.67 -3.66 -14.14
CA GLY A 559 -12.42 -3.02 -14.52
C GLY A 559 -12.16 -1.76 -13.70
N GLY A 560 -10.88 -1.42 -13.52
CA GLY A 560 -10.44 -0.22 -12.83
C GLY A 560 -10.83 1.05 -13.60
N ARG A 561 -11.18 2.10 -12.87
CA ARG A 561 -11.68 3.37 -13.40
C ARG A 561 -11.08 4.57 -12.70
N LEU A 562 -11.05 5.70 -13.40
CA LEU A 562 -10.99 7.03 -12.79
C LEU A 562 -12.41 7.59 -12.76
N LEU A 563 -12.91 7.93 -11.58
CA LEU A 563 -14.21 8.59 -11.41
C LEU A 563 -14.02 10.04 -11.01
N SER A 564 -14.89 10.93 -11.47
CA SER A 564 -14.97 12.32 -11.01
C SER A 564 -16.41 12.73 -10.73
N PHE A 565 -16.61 13.44 -9.63
CA PHE A 565 -17.90 13.86 -9.09
C PHE A 565 -17.97 15.39 -9.00
N LYS A 566 -19.14 15.97 -9.23
CA LYS A 566 -19.40 17.40 -9.04
C LYS A 566 -20.85 17.64 -8.63
N LEU A 567 -21.15 18.84 -8.15
CA LEU A 567 -22.53 19.26 -7.90
C LEU A 567 -23.34 19.25 -9.21
N GLY A 568 -24.52 18.62 -9.19
CA GLY A 568 -25.38 18.46 -10.36
C GLY A 568 -24.92 17.37 -11.36
N GLY A 569 -23.90 16.58 -11.03
CA GLY A 569 -23.49 15.43 -11.86
C GLY A 569 -24.60 14.37 -11.91
N ASN A 570 -24.89 13.85 -13.09
CA ASN A 570 -26.00 12.91 -13.32
C ASN A 570 -25.63 11.74 -14.25
N ASN A 571 -24.33 11.55 -14.52
CA ASN A 571 -23.88 10.40 -15.29
C ASN A 571 -24.04 9.10 -14.49
N GLN A 572 -24.08 7.97 -15.19
CA GLN A 572 -24.21 6.64 -14.58
C GLN A 572 -23.06 5.74 -15.04
N LEU A 573 -22.63 4.86 -14.14
CA LEU A 573 -21.72 3.78 -14.52
C LEU A 573 -22.47 2.74 -15.35
N PRO A 574 -21.80 2.09 -16.33
CA PRO A 574 -22.39 0.97 -17.04
C PRO A 574 -22.66 -0.18 -16.07
N PRO A 575 -23.66 -1.05 -16.35
CA PRO A 575 -23.96 -2.18 -15.47
C PRO A 575 -22.76 -3.13 -15.34
N PRO A 576 -22.54 -3.73 -14.16
CA PRO A 576 -21.44 -4.66 -13.96
C PRO A 576 -21.62 -5.92 -14.83
N PRO A 577 -20.53 -6.60 -15.23
CA PRO A 577 -20.65 -7.82 -16.02
C PRO A 577 -21.32 -8.94 -15.20
N ALA A 578 -21.86 -9.95 -15.88
CA ALA A 578 -22.42 -11.11 -15.20
C ALA A 578 -21.32 -11.91 -14.48
N LYS A 579 -21.64 -12.49 -13.32
CA LYS A 579 -20.71 -13.35 -12.59
C LYS A 579 -20.40 -14.59 -13.44
N PRO A 580 -19.12 -14.96 -13.63
CA PRO A 580 -18.77 -16.16 -14.37
C PRO A 580 -19.28 -17.42 -13.65
N GLN A 581 -19.77 -18.39 -14.42
CA GLN A 581 -20.13 -19.70 -13.90
C GLN A 581 -18.85 -20.55 -13.76
N PRO A 582 -18.64 -21.24 -12.62
CA PRO A 582 -17.48 -22.11 -12.47
C PRO A 582 -17.54 -23.25 -13.49
N PRO A 583 -16.43 -23.53 -14.22
CA PRO A 583 -16.35 -24.69 -15.09
C PRO A 583 -16.46 -25.99 -14.31
N LYS A 584 -16.78 -27.11 -14.99
CA LYS A 584 -16.73 -28.43 -14.36
C LYS A 584 -15.27 -28.83 -14.13
N PRO A 585 -14.84 -29.07 -12.88
CA PRO A 585 -13.48 -29.53 -12.62
C PRO A 585 -13.25 -30.95 -13.19
N PRO A 586 -12.01 -31.30 -13.58
CA PRO A 586 -11.63 -32.68 -13.91
C PRO A 586 -11.89 -33.65 -12.76
N GLU A 587 -11.91 -34.95 -13.05
CA GLU A 587 -11.96 -35.98 -12.02
C GLU A 587 -10.70 -35.91 -11.12
N GLN A 588 -10.88 -35.95 -9.81
CA GLN A 588 -9.77 -36.06 -8.86
C GLN A 588 -9.27 -37.49 -8.83
N LYS A 589 -7.98 -37.70 -9.11
CA LYS A 589 -7.35 -39.03 -9.20
C LYS A 589 -6.18 -39.21 -8.23
N ALA A 590 -5.76 -38.14 -7.57
CA ALA A 590 -4.68 -38.16 -6.60
C ALA A 590 -5.15 -38.74 -5.26
N ASP A 591 -4.24 -39.35 -4.52
CA ASP A 591 -4.46 -39.74 -3.13
C ASP A 591 -4.36 -38.53 -2.19
N ALA A 592 -4.72 -38.75 -0.92
CA ALA A 592 -4.71 -37.69 0.09
C ALA A 592 -3.30 -37.15 0.36
N GLU A 593 -2.27 -38.01 0.32
CA GLU A 593 -0.88 -37.60 0.54
C GLU A 593 -0.39 -36.63 -0.55
N THR A 594 -0.71 -36.92 -1.81
CA THR A 594 -0.40 -36.03 -2.95
C THR A 594 -1.12 -34.69 -2.82
N ILE A 595 -2.38 -34.69 -2.37
CA ILE A 595 -3.16 -33.46 -2.16
C ILE A 595 -2.57 -32.62 -1.01
N ALA A 596 -2.21 -33.24 0.11
CA ALA A 596 -1.57 -32.59 1.25
C ALA A 596 -0.21 -31.99 0.85
N ARG A 597 0.60 -32.73 0.08
CA ARG A 597 1.84 -32.19 -0.48
C ARG A 597 1.59 -30.99 -1.41
N GLY A 598 0.54 -31.06 -2.21
CA GLY A 598 0.11 -29.96 -3.07
C GLY A 598 -0.32 -28.71 -2.28
N HIS A 599 -0.96 -28.91 -1.14
CA HIS A 599 -1.37 -27.84 -0.22
C HIS A 599 -0.15 -27.07 0.32
N GLU A 600 0.88 -27.74 0.81
CA GLU A 600 2.13 -27.12 1.28
C GLU A 600 2.83 -26.31 0.18
N LEU A 601 3.02 -26.94 -0.99
CA LEU A 601 3.70 -26.32 -2.12
C LEU A 601 2.93 -25.11 -2.65
N TYR A 602 1.60 -25.21 -2.72
CA TYR A 602 0.74 -24.10 -3.11
C TYR A 602 0.92 -22.89 -2.18
N HIS A 603 0.95 -23.13 -0.86
CA HIS A 603 1.11 -22.05 0.11
C HIS A 603 2.50 -21.42 0.08
N THR A 604 3.51 -22.21 -0.27
CA THR A 604 4.89 -21.72 -0.41
C THR A 604 5.08 -20.83 -1.64
N TYR A 605 4.50 -21.19 -2.80
CA TYR A 605 4.85 -20.56 -4.09
C TYR A 605 3.71 -19.78 -4.76
N CYS A 606 2.44 -20.06 -4.42
CA CYS A 606 1.30 -19.57 -5.19
C CYS A 606 0.34 -18.69 -4.39
N SER A 607 0.17 -18.96 -3.09
CA SER A 607 -0.85 -18.33 -2.24
C SER A 607 -0.72 -16.79 -2.16
N VAL A 608 0.51 -16.26 -2.17
CA VAL A 608 0.77 -14.82 -2.11
C VAL A 608 0.18 -14.03 -3.29
N CYS A 609 -0.07 -14.71 -4.41
CA CYS A 609 -0.70 -14.13 -5.60
C CYS A 609 -2.15 -14.60 -5.77
N HIS A 610 -2.40 -15.90 -5.55
CA HIS A 610 -3.69 -16.53 -5.87
C HIS A 610 -4.62 -16.73 -4.66
N GLY A 611 -4.24 -16.19 -3.50
CA GLY A 611 -4.98 -16.21 -2.24
C GLY A 611 -4.85 -17.52 -1.47
N MET A 612 -5.00 -17.48 -0.14
CA MET A 612 -4.79 -18.65 0.73
C MET A 612 -5.62 -19.90 0.36
N SER A 613 -6.83 -19.73 -0.18
CA SER A 613 -7.69 -20.88 -0.55
C SER A 613 -7.82 -21.07 -2.05
N ALA A 614 -6.82 -20.63 -2.83
CA ALA A 614 -6.91 -20.51 -4.30
C ALA A 614 -8.06 -19.61 -4.79
N GLU A 615 -8.63 -18.82 -3.86
CA GLU A 615 -9.61 -17.78 -4.10
C GLU A 615 -8.89 -16.47 -4.30
N SER A 616 -8.97 -15.93 -5.52
CA SER A 616 -8.34 -14.66 -5.84
C SER A 616 -9.37 -13.60 -6.17
N SER A 617 -9.34 -12.49 -5.42
CA SER A 617 -10.18 -11.32 -5.67
C SER A 617 -9.63 -10.40 -6.77
N VAL A 618 -8.35 -10.53 -7.11
CA VAL A 618 -7.61 -9.65 -8.05
C VAL A 618 -7.19 -10.43 -9.31
N LEU A 619 -6.32 -11.43 -9.16
CA LEU A 619 -5.85 -12.33 -10.24
C LEU A 619 -6.85 -13.43 -10.60
N ALA A 620 -6.52 -14.28 -11.57
CA ALA A 620 -7.33 -15.45 -11.88
C ALA A 620 -7.57 -16.34 -10.64
N ASP A 621 -8.82 -16.74 -10.42
CA ASP A 621 -9.20 -17.72 -9.41
C ASP A 621 -8.86 -19.12 -9.93
N LEU A 622 -7.92 -19.80 -9.28
CA LEU A 622 -7.40 -21.08 -9.80
C LEU A 622 -8.39 -22.23 -9.65
N ARG A 623 -9.46 -22.07 -8.87
CA ARG A 623 -10.56 -23.04 -8.80
C ARG A 623 -11.43 -23.01 -10.05
N TYR A 624 -11.29 -21.97 -10.89
CA TYR A 624 -12.10 -21.70 -12.08
C TYR A 624 -11.31 -21.95 -13.37
N MET A 625 -10.23 -22.74 -13.30
CA MET A 625 -9.45 -23.14 -14.47
C MET A 625 -10.34 -23.77 -15.55
N SER A 626 -10.14 -23.32 -16.80
CA SER A 626 -10.80 -23.91 -17.96
C SER A 626 -10.23 -25.29 -18.28
N GLU A 627 -10.95 -26.09 -19.07
CA GLU A 627 -10.43 -27.38 -19.57
C GLU A 627 -9.08 -27.21 -20.29
N GLN A 628 -8.94 -26.15 -21.08
CA GLN A 628 -7.68 -25.83 -21.75
C GLN A 628 -6.57 -25.49 -20.75
N THR A 629 -6.87 -24.69 -19.73
CA THR A 629 -5.91 -24.34 -18.67
C THR A 629 -5.42 -25.57 -17.92
N HIS A 630 -6.30 -26.54 -17.64
CA HIS A 630 -5.89 -27.82 -17.05
C HIS A 630 -4.94 -28.61 -17.97
N LYS A 631 -5.14 -28.58 -19.30
CA LYS A 631 -4.30 -29.32 -20.26
C LYS A 631 -2.87 -28.78 -20.34
N ILE A 632 -2.70 -27.46 -20.27
CA ILE A 632 -1.39 -26.79 -20.34
C ILE A 632 -0.86 -26.36 -18.97
N PHE A 633 -1.37 -26.95 -17.88
CA PHE A 633 -1.02 -26.53 -16.52
C PHE A 633 0.49 -26.56 -16.26
N TYR A 634 1.18 -27.61 -16.71
CA TYR A 634 2.62 -27.76 -16.53
C TYR A 634 3.42 -26.75 -17.36
N ASP A 635 3.00 -26.49 -18.60
CA ASP A 635 3.60 -25.47 -19.46
C ASP A 635 3.46 -24.07 -18.83
N ILE A 636 2.37 -23.81 -18.11
CA ILE A 636 2.18 -22.56 -17.36
C ILE A 636 3.10 -22.52 -16.13
N VAL A 637 3.02 -23.52 -15.25
CA VAL A 637 3.64 -23.48 -13.91
C VAL A 637 5.14 -23.74 -13.96
N LEU A 638 5.62 -24.62 -14.84
CA LEU A 638 7.04 -24.98 -14.93
C LEU A 638 7.77 -24.14 -15.98
N ASP A 639 7.16 -24.01 -17.16
CA ASP A 639 7.82 -23.43 -18.34
C ASP A 639 7.46 -21.95 -18.58
N GLY A 640 6.50 -21.41 -17.83
CA GLY A 640 6.14 -19.99 -17.90
C GLY A 640 5.42 -19.60 -19.19
N ALA A 641 4.52 -20.44 -19.71
CA ALA A 641 3.73 -20.15 -20.92
C ALA A 641 2.92 -18.84 -20.83
N TYR A 642 2.64 -18.35 -19.61
CA TYR A 642 1.95 -17.08 -19.34
C TYR A 642 2.87 -15.99 -18.77
N SER A 643 4.19 -16.10 -18.96
CA SER A 643 5.18 -15.12 -18.50
C SER A 643 4.90 -13.71 -19.05
N GLY A 644 4.48 -13.62 -20.32
CA GLY A 644 4.04 -12.36 -20.95
C GLY A 644 2.79 -11.72 -20.31
N MET A 645 2.09 -12.43 -19.41
CA MET A 645 0.99 -11.92 -18.59
C MET A 645 1.37 -11.74 -17.11
N GLY A 646 2.61 -12.07 -16.75
CA GLY A 646 3.16 -11.99 -15.40
C GLY A 646 3.10 -13.27 -14.58
N MET A 647 2.70 -14.40 -15.17
CA MET A 647 2.79 -15.72 -14.55
C MET A 647 4.06 -16.43 -15.04
N VAL A 648 5.13 -16.33 -14.25
CA VAL A 648 6.44 -16.92 -14.57
C VAL A 648 6.46 -18.45 -14.37
N GLY A 649 7.46 -19.11 -14.94
CA GLY A 649 7.73 -20.52 -14.71
C GLY A 649 8.55 -20.75 -13.43
N PHE A 650 8.36 -21.90 -12.80
CA PHE A 650 8.96 -22.28 -11.52
C PHE A 650 9.84 -23.53 -11.63
N SER A 651 10.26 -23.94 -12.83
CA SER A 651 11.08 -25.15 -13.06
C SER A 651 12.46 -25.13 -12.36
N ASP A 652 12.94 -23.95 -11.96
CA ASP A 652 14.14 -23.80 -11.12
C ASP A 652 13.96 -24.37 -9.69
N TYR A 653 12.71 -24.51 -9.21
CA TYR A 653 12.39 -24.89 -7.82
C TYR A 653 11.39 -26.03 -7.70
N LEU A 654 10.51 -26.18 -8.70
CA LEU A 654 9.47 -27.19 -8.74
C LEU A 654 9.80 -28.22 -9.80
N GLN A 655 9.75 -29.49 -9.40
CA GLN A 655 9.79 -30.60 -10.34
C GLN A 655 8.38 -30.90 -10.85
N ARG A 656 8.29 -31.75 -11.87
CA ARG A 656 7.00 -32.13 -12.45
C ARG A 656 6.04 -32.78 -11.44
N GLN A 657 6.57 -33.57 -10.52
CA GLN A 657 5.79 -34.17 -9.42
C GLN A 657 5.24 -33.13 -8.44
N ASP A 658 6.00 -32.06 -8.17
CA ASP A 658 5.54 -30.96 -7.32
C ASP A 658 4.39 -30.20 -8.00
N ALA A 659 4.53 -29.90 -9.30
CA ALA A 659 3.45 -29.31 -10.08
C ALA A 659 2.22 -30.22 -10.17
N GLN A 660 2.39 -31.55 -10.24
CA GLN A 660 1.28 -32.51 -10.19
C GLN A 660 0.55 -32.46 -8.85
N ALA A 661 1.28 -32.37 -7.74
CA ALA A 661 0.71 -32.24 -6.41
C ALA A 661 -0.09 -30.93 -6.28
N ILE A 662 0.48 -29.79 -6.71
CA ILE A 662 -0.24 -28.51 -6.73
C ILE A 662 -1.51 -28.61 -7.60
N HIS A 663 -1.42 -29.23 -8.78
CA HIS A 663 -2.58 -29.39 -9.66
C HIS A 663 -3.69 -30.21 -9.01
N ALA A 664 -3.32 -31.30 -8.33
CA ALA A 664 -4.25 -32.14 -7.58
C ALA A 664 -4.94 -31.36 -6.47
N TYR A 665 -4.20 -30.56 -5.69
CA TYR A 665 -4.77 -29.68 -4.66
C TYR A 665 -5.77 -28.68 -5.27
N LEU A 666 -5.44 -28.03 -6.38
CA LEU A 666 -6.33 -27.06 -7.03
C LEU A 666 -7.61 -27.71 -7.58
N ILE A 667 -7.51 -28.94 -8.11
CA ILE A 667 -8.69 -29.73 -8.53
C ILE A 667 -9.58 -30.05 -7.33
N ASP A 668 -8.98 -30.44 -6.19
CA ASP A 668 -9.73 -30.70 -4.95
C ASP A 668 -10.49 -29.44 -4.48
N MET A 669 -9.81 -28.29 -4.46
CA MET A 669 -10.43 -27.00 -4.12
C MET A 669 -11.59 -26.63 -5.06
N ALA A 670 -11.47 -26.91 -6.36
CA ALA A 670 -12.55 -26.69 -7.32
C ALA A 670 -13.77 -27.60 -7.08
N HIS A 671 -13.56 -28.87 -6.69
CA HIS A 671 -14.65 -29.76 -6.28
C HIS A 671 -15.34 -29.28 -5.00
N ARG A 672 -14.57 -28.85 -3.99
CA ARG A 672 -15.11 -28.31 -2.74
C ARG A 672 -15.99 -27.08 -2.98
N GLU A 673 -15.53 -26.12 -3.78
CA GLU A 673 -16.31 -24.93 -4.15
C GLU A 673 -17.60 -25.29 -4.89
N ARG A 674 -17.53 -26.24 -5.83
CA ARG A 674 -18.72 -26.71 -6.55
C ARG A 674 -19.72 -27.39 -5.63
N ALA A 675 -19.27 -28.25 -4.71
CA ALA A 675 -20.12 -28.89 -3.72
C ALA A 675 -20.78 -27.85 -2.80
N ALA A 676 -20.02 -26.84 -2.37
CA ALA A 676 -20.51 -25.74 -1.54
C ALA A 676 -21.54 -24.85 -2.24
N ARG A 677 -21.55 -24.79 -3.59
CA ARG A 677 -22.57 -24.10 -4.40
C ARG A 677 -23.81 -24.94 -4.66
N ALA A 678 -23.68 -26.27 -4.70
CA ALA A 678 -24.79 -27.19 -4.88
C ALA A 678 -25.58 -27.44 -3.58
N GLU A 679 -25.05 -27.00 -2.44
CA GLU A 679 -25.70 -27.09 -1.14
C GLU A 679 -27.02 -26.29 -1.11
N SER A 680 -28.07 -26.87 -0.53
CA SER A 680 -29.38 -26.21 -0.44
C SER A 680 -29.30 -24.90 0.33
N ALA A 681 -30.08 -23.89 -0.09
CA ALA A 681 -30.12 -22.59 0.57
C ALA A 681 -30.41 -22.69 2.09
N THR A 682 -31.26 -23.63 2.49
CA THR A 682 -31.60 -23.87 3.91
C THR A 682 -30.40 -24.36 4.71
N TRP A 683 -29.68 -25.38 4.22
CA TRP A 683 -28.48 -25.88 4.90
C TRP A 683 -27.34 -24.86 4.89
N SER A 684 -27.17 -24.13 3.79
CA SER A 684 -26.21 -23.02 3.70
C SER A 684 -26.50 -21.93 4.73
N ALA A 685 -27.78 -21.57 4.93
CA ALA A 685 -28.18 -20.59 5.95
C ALA A 685 -27.92 -21.11 7.39
N ILE A 686 -28.23 -22.37 7.67
CA ILE A 686 -27.96 -23.01 8.97
C ILE A 686 -26.46 -23.02 9.27
N LYS A 687 -25.64 -23.52 8.34
CA LYS A 687 -24.17 -23.50 8.48
C LYS A 687 -23.66 -22.08 8.64
N GLY A 688 -24.19 -21.15 7.85
CA GLY A 688 -23.85 -19.74 7.95
C GLY A 688 -24.05 -19.20 9.36
N PHE A 689 -25.22 -19.42 9.96
CA PHE A 689 -25.47 -19.00 11.35
C PHE A 689 -24.41 -19.55 12.32
N PHE A 690 -24.10 -20.85 12.26
CA PHE A 690 -23.07 -21.43 13.12
C PHE A 690 -21.67 -20.90 12.83
N TYR A 691 -21.34 -20.62 11.57
CA TYR A 691 -20.06 -20.02 11.20
C TYR A 691 -19.95 -18.56 11.66
N ASP A 692 -21.03 -17.79 11.64
CA ASP A 692 -21.05 -16.44 12.20
C ASP A 692 -20.86 -16.46 13.72
N VAL A 693 -21.49 -17.41 14.41
CA VAL A 693 -21.26 -17.63 15.85
C VAL A 693 -19.79 -18.01 16.09
N ALA A 694 -19.24 -18.95 15.34
CA ALA A 694 -17.83 -19.35 15.48
C ALA A 694 -16.87 -18.20 15.21
N GLY A 695 -17.10 -17.41 14.16
CA GLY A 695 -16.32 -16.22 13.85
C GLY A 695 -16.43 -15.15 14.93
N SER A 696 -17.62 -14.95 15.51
CA SER A 696 -17.83 -14.00 16.61
C SER A 696 -17.12 -14.44 17.89
N VAL A 697 -17.14 -15.74 18.20
CA VAL A 697 -16.41 -16.32 19.35
C VAL A 697 -14.90 -16.18 19.14
N ALA A 698 -14.38 -16.52 17.96
CA ALA A 698 -12.96 -16.33 17.64
C ALA A 698 -12.55 -14.86 17.75
N SER A 699 -13.36 -13.95 17.18
CA SER A 699 -13.16 -12.50 17.29
C SER A 699 -13.17 -12.01 18.73
N PHE A 700 -14.05 -12.55 19.59
CA PHE A 700 -14.08 -12.20 21.01
C PHE A 700 -12.76 -12.58 21.70
N PHE A 701 -12.26 -13.80 21.53
CA PHE A 701 -11.00 -14.21 22.16
C PHE A 701 -9.80 -13.43 21.63
N VAL A 702 -9.76 -13.21 20.32
CA VAL A 702 -8.71 -12.40 19.67
C VAL A 702 -8.75 -10.97 20.21
N ASN A 703 -9.95 -10.36 20.35
CA ASN A 703 -10.11 -8.98 20.81
C ASN A 703 -10.12 -8.77 22.33
N ALA A 704 -10.41 -9.79 23.13
CA ALA A 704 -10.47 -9.72 24.60
C ALA A 704 -9.13 -10.02 25.27
N THR A 705 -8.11 -10.43 24.51
CA THR A 705 -6.75 -10.56 25.01
C THR A 705 -6.11 -9.17 24.99
N PRO A 706 -5.67 -8.64 26.16
CA PRO A 706 -5.16 -7.28 26.30
C PRO A 706 -3.94 -6.98 25.41
#